data_AF-A0A6H0V3Q8-F1
#
_entry.id   AF-A0A6H0V3Q8-F1
#
_cell.length_a   1.000
_cell.length_b   1.000
_cell.length_c   1.000
_cell.angle_alpha   90.00
_cell.angle_beta   90.00
_cell.angle_gamma   90.00
#
_symmetry.space_group_name_H-M   'P 1'
#
loop_
_entity.id
_entity.type
_entity.pdbx_description
1 polymer ?
#
loop_
_entity_poly.entity_id
_entity_poly.type
_entity_poly.pdbx_seq_one_letter_code
_entity_poly.pdbx_strand_id
1 'polypeptide(L)'
;MLWKTIDKLFDFKKEFKKSLILSIIFYLSILIILYLCIFILFNLKVLLIEKQKFGQALINFITKWKITGIFFGCYTFLFIGIMVVVNWNDFKPEFKKDKNPDEIFLWNERKKIGNWKKLFSEFVVKPKNKANWILGYKIDAKTKKKIWIVNNKDNHAKIIGGTGSGKSQFLVLPNITYNAQLPEDEKPCMFITDPKKEIYNTMNNYLNDNGYQIKLIDLIDEDGETWNPLMFAYEIINSKPFNELKEQDYSKAISSINEIVEDLGWPDGKNDIWLRSSKSILTSIFTYLLYKTMNNPLFKKYNIERLNPEDLTIIKAAEFLSPNNFKNGTWREEIEKMSEHNIFWKQLLQIFSNLPQKADGTLEGMISNAQDVINGYATHFKLSDRLSSSSLNLKELLENMNEKPFALFICYPDHENAVNKFNTLFLKQLYKYATEEANKQKQKHLPRKFQFYLEEFASLATIDDFHKSISIARSRWIFFLIIIQSYAQLKKYDTGKGETTTIIDNTGLTYFISSSSVETMESFIKSIGKKEIISKSISHSDKNDNVSSSEQDKNILEINDLKEKPKNDVLIDIPNEKPFLWTMTPFYLGFKDILNDERKFEYQVSPALKAVREKKENKVIQRENLLKHVIENVAETTVEEKIMNNDFRSRNAQYLFGKDKMVLLHESFRDSKDQIFKEINFKLIEQFYKSNKHKNKG
;
A
#
# COMPACT_ATOMS: atom_id res chain seq x y z
N MET A 1 44.11 -44.36 -27.75
CA MET A 1 43.07 -43.74 -28.61
C MET A 1 41.68 -43.89 -27.99
N LEU A 2 41.18 -45.12 -27.78
CA LEU A 2 39.89 -45.42 -27.13
C LEU A 2 39.61 -44.64 -25.83
N TRP A 3 40.59 -44.55 -24.94
CA TRP A 3 40.44 -43.83 -23.66
C TRP A 3 40.10 -42.33 -23.84
N LYS A 4 40.78 -41.64 -24.77
CA LYS A 4 40.49 -40.23 -25.10
C LYS A 4 39.14 -40.02 -25.80
N THR A 5 38.65 -41.02 -26.53
CA THR A 5 37.34 -40.96 -27.22
C THR A 5 36.18 -41.13 -26.23
N ILE A 6 36.34 -42.03 -25.26
CA ILE A 6 35.34 -42.26 -24.19
C ILE A 6 35.24 -41.01 -23.28
N ASP A 7 36.36 -40.37 -22.96
CA ASP A 7 36.39 -39.13 -22.16
C ASP A 7 35.65 -37.95 -22.80
N LYS A 8 35.55 -37.91 -24.14
CA LYS A 8 34.82 -36.84 -24.86
C LYS A 8 33.30 -37.07 -24.92
N LEU A 9 32.83 -38.30 -24.78
CA LEU A 9 31.43 -38.67 -25.01
C LEU A 9 30.66 -38.88 -23.70
N PHE A 10 31.32 -39.32 -22.62
CA PHE A 10 30.64 -39.65 -21.37
C PHE A 10 31.50 -39.37 -20.13
N ASP A 11 30.90 -38.71 -19.13
CA ASP A 11 31.57 -38.36 -17.86
C ASP A 11 31.38 -39.47 -16.80
N PHE A 12 31.95 -40.65 -17.06
CA PHE A 12 31.88 -41.79 -16.13
C PHE A 12 33.05 -41.82 -15.12
N LYS A 13 32.84 -42.44 -13.95
CA LYS A 13 33.87 -42.72 -12.94
C LYS A 13 35.08 -43.46 -13.56
N LYS A 14 36.30 -43.12 -13.12
CA LYS A 14 37.56 -43.60 -13.71
C LYS A 14 37.72 -45.14 -13.66
N GLU A 15 37.18 -45.78 -12.62
CA GLU A 15 37.18 -47.24 -12.47
C GLU A 15 36.24 -47.93 -13.45
N PHE A 16 35.03 -47.38 -13.67
CA PHE A 16 34.11 -47.83 -14.69
C PHE A 16 34.73 -47.74 -16.08
N LYS A 17 35.45 -46.65 -16.39
CA LYS A 17 36.19 -46.50 -17.65
C LYS A 17 37.24 -47.61 -17.85
N LYS A 18 37.97 -47.99 -16.80
CA LYS A 18 38.98 -49.07 -16.86
C LYS A 18 38.32 -50.44 -17.07
N SER A 19 37.22 -50.73 -16.36
CA SER A 19 36.44 -51.97 -16.50
C SER A 19 35.79 -52.08 -17.89
N LEU A 20 35.23 -50.99 -18.40
CA LEU A 20 34.64 -50.92 -19.74
C LEU A 20 35.69 -51.20 -20.82
N ILE A 21 36.88 -50.61 -20.71
CA ILE A 21 37.97 -50.85 -21.67
C ILE A 21 38.43 -52.31 -21.62
N LEU A 22 38.61 -52.89 -20.43
CA LEU A 22 38.98 -54.31 -20.32
C LEU A 22 37.90 -55.22 -20.92
N SER A 23 36.63 -54.90 -20.70
CA SER A 23 35.50 -55.68 -21.21
C SER A 23 35.41 -55.61 -22.74
N ILE A 24 35.66 -54.44 -23.33
CA ILE A 24 35.71 -54.26 -24.80
C ILE A 24 36.89 -55.05 -25.39
N ILE A 25 38.07 -55.02 -24.75
CA ILE A 25 39.23 -55.79 -25.21
C ILE A 25 38.92 -57.29 -25.14
N PHE A 26 38.36 -57.77 -24.04
CA PHE A 26 37.99 -59.17 -23.85
C PHE A 26 36.94 -59.63 -24.88
N TYR A 27 35.94 -58.79 -25.15
CA TYR A 27 34.95 -59.01 -26.21
C TYR A 27 35.61 -59.17 -27.59
N LEU A 28 36.50 -58.24 -27.96
CA LEU A 28 37.20 -58.30 -29.24
C LEU A 28 38.09 -59.55 -29.34
N SER A 29 38.73 -59.96 -28.25
CA SER A 29 39.54 -61.19 -28.21
C SER A 29 38.70 -62.45 -28.42
N ILE A 30 37.56 -62.59 -27.72
CA ILE A 30 36.67 -63.75 -27.87
C ILE A 30 36.07 -63.79 -29.28
N LEU A 31 35.68 -62.63 -29.80
CA LEU A 31 35.12 -62.49 -31.14
C LEU A 31 36.08 -63.05 -32.21
N ILE A 32 37.37 -62.70 -32.11
CA ILE A 32 38.41 -63.18 -33.03
C ILE A 32 38.59 -64.70 -32.91
N ILE A 33 38.63 -65.22 -31.69
CA ILE A 33 38.80 -66.66 -31.44
C ILE A 33 37.61 -67.44 -32.00
N LEU A 34 36.38 -67.00 -31.72
CA LEU A 34 35.17 -67.66 -32.18
C LEU A 34 35.09 -67.64 -33.71
N TYR A 35 35.48 -66.52 -34.34
CA TYR A 35 35.56 -66.40 -35.79
C TYR A 35 36.56 -67.38 -36.40
N LEU A 36 37.75 -67.52 -35.79
CA LEU A 36 38.77 -68.49 -36.22
C LEU A 36 38.29 -69.94 -36.04
N CYS A 37 37.60 -70.26 -34.95
CA CYS A 37 37.01 -71.58 -34.73
C CYS A 37 35.97 -71.93 -35.80
N ILE A 38 35.07 -70.99 -36.13
CA ILE A 38 34.07 -71.16 -37.19
C ILE A 38 34.76 -71.31 -38.55
N PHE A 39 35.78 -70.51 -38.84
CA PHE A 39 36.58 -70.64 -40.07
C PHE A 39 37.19 -72.04 -40.21
N ILE A 40 37.82 -72.55 -39.15
CA ILE A 40 38.41 -73.89 -39.13
C ILE A 40 37.33 -74.95 -39.34
N LEU A 41 36.22 -74.88 -38.61
CA LEU A 41 35.12 -75.84 -38.72
C LEU A 41 34.55 -75.95 -40.14
N PHE A 42 34.30 -74.81 -40.80
CA PHE A 42 33.74 -74.79 -42.15
C PHE A 42 34.75 -75.16 -43.25
N ASN A 43 36.05 -74.97 -43.01
CA ASN A 43 37.10 -75.26 -43.99
C ASN A 43 37.91 -76.52 -43.67
N LEU A 44 37.50 -77.31 -42.67
CA LEU A 44 38.16 -78.57 -42.27
C LEU A 44 38.41 -79.49 -43.48
N LYS A 45 37.41 -79.63 -44.36
CA LYS A 45 37.52 -80.47 -45.57
C LYS A 45 38.56 -79.92 -46.57
N VAL A 46 38.54 -78.62 -46.82
CA VAL A 46 39.44 -77.93 -47.78
C VAL A 46 40.88 -77.87 -47.25
N LEU A 47 41.05 -77.71 -45.94
CA LEU A 47 42.35 -77.66 -45.27
C LEU A 47 43.00 -79.04 -45.13
N LEU A 48 42.24 -80.09 -44.78
CA LEU A 48 42.78 -81.44 -44.54
C LEU A 48 42.82 -82.31 -45.80
N ILE A 49 41.81 -82.23 -46.68
CA ILE A 49 41.70 -83.12 -47.85
C ILE A 49 42.31 -82.48 -49.10
N GLU A 50 42.03 -81.20 -49.36
CA GLU A 50 42.49 -80.49 -50.56
C GLU A 50 43.88 -79.81 -50.36
N LYS A 51 44.44 -79.88 -49.14
CA LYS A 51 45.76 -79.32 -48.74
C LYS A 51 45.97 -77.86 -49.15
N GLN A 52 44.91 -77.05 -49.16
CA GLN A 52 45.03 -75.64 -49.51
C GLN A 52 45.82 -74.87 -48.41
N LYS A 53 46.67 -73.92 -48.81
CA LYS A 53 47.39 -73.06 -47.87
C LYS A 53 46.40 -72.22 -47.04
N PHE A 54 46.56 -72.23 -45.72
CA PHE A 54 45.67 -71.59 -44.74
C PHE A 54 45.31 -70.14 -45.09
N GLY A 55 46.30 -69.32 -45.46
CA GLY A 55 46.07 -67.92 -45.81
C GLY A 55 45.13 -67.72 -47.01
N GLN A 56 45.18 -68.62 -47.99
CA GLN A 56 44.32 -68.55 -49.18
C GLN A 56 42.89 -69.01 -48.89
N ALA A 57 42.73 -70.04 -48.07
CA ALA A 57 41.42 -70.47 -47.58
C ALA A 57 40.74 -69.38 -46.73
N LEU A 58 41.52 -68.65 -45.91
CA LEU A 58 41.02 -67.54 -45.08
C LEU A 58 40.47 -66.39 -45.93
N ILE A 59 41.23 -65.95 -46.95
CA ILE A 59 40.81 -64.87 -47.85
C ILE A 59 39.52 -65.25 -48.61
N ASN A 60 39.44 -66.49 -49.08
CA ASN A 60 38.25 -66.99 -49.78
C ASN A 60 37.03 -67.11 -48.85
N PHE A 61 37.21 -67.49 -47.60
CA PHE A 61 36.13 -67.57 -46.62
C PHE A 61 35.58 -66.18 -46.29
N ILE A 62 36.46 -65.21 -46.07
CA ILE A 62 36.08 -63.81 -45.79
C ILE A 62 35.29 -63.21 -46.97
N THR A 63 35.72 -63.47 -48.21
CA THR A 63 35.11 -62.88 -49.42
C THR A 63 33.81 -63.55 -49.85
N LYS A 64 33.61 -64.84 -49.55
CA LYS A 64 32.46 -65.62 -50.07
C LYS A 64 31.25 -65.65 -49.12
N TRP A 65 31.43 -65.42 -47.81
CA TRP A 65 30.36 -65.54 -46.81
C TRP A 65 29.89 -64.19 -46.26
N LYS A 66 28.74 -63.69 -46.74
CA LYS A 66 28.03 -62.51 -46.18
C LYS A 66 27.42 -62.74 -44.78
N ILE A 67 27.37 -64.00 -44.32
CA ILE A 67 26.83 -64.42 -43.00
C ILE A 67 27.66 -63.86 -41.83
N THR A 68 28.87 -63.41 -42.10
CA THR A 68 29.77 -62.80 -41.11
C THR A 68 29.16 -61.55 -40.47
N GLY A 69 28.58 -60.63 -41.25
CA GLY A 69 28.06 -59.36 -40.73
C GLY A 69 26.88 -59.49 -39.76
N ILE A 70 25.93 -60.38 -40.04
CA ILE A 70 24.75 -60.61 -39.18
C ILE A 70 25.18 -61.26 -37.86
N PHE A 71 26.11 -62.21 -37.91
CA PHE A 71 26.65 -62.84 -36.71
C PHE A 71 27.38 -61.83 -35.81
N PHE A 72 28.23 -60.97 -36.40
CA PHE A 72 28.86 -59.87 -35.68
C PHE A 72 27.81 -58.93 -35.05
N GLY A 73 26.75 -58.59 -35.78
CA GLY A 73 25.66 -57.75 -35.29
C GLY A 73 24.87 -58.35 -34.13
N CYS A 74 24.55 -59.65 -34.19
CA CYS A 74 23.85 -60.32 -33.09
C CYS A 74 24.72 -60.46 -31.84
N TYR A 75 26.00 -60.78 -32.01
CA TYR A 75 26.94 -60.93 -30.90
C TYR A 75 27.28 -59.58 -30.23
N THR A 76 27.46 -58.50 -31.02
CA THR A 76 27.60 -57.15 -30.46
C THR A 76 26.35 -56.74 -29.67
N PHE A 77 25.15 -56.99 -30.21
CA PHE A 77 23.90 -56.63 -29.55
C PHE A 77 23.72 -57.36 -28.21
N LEU A 78 24.02 -58.67 -28.18
CA LEU A 78 23.92 -59.47 -26.97
C LEU A 78 24.94 -59.03 -25.91
N PHE A 79 26.16 -58.69 -26.33
CA PHE A 79 27.18 -58.14 -25.43
C PHE A 79 26.80 -56.78 -24.86
N ILE A 80 26.26 -55.87 -25.69
CA ILE A 80 25.75 -54.57 -25.22
C ILE A 80 24.61 -54.78 -24.21
N GLY A 81 23.69 -55.70 -24.50
CA GLY A 81 22.60 -56.06 -23.58
C GLY A 81 23.11 -56.54 -22.23
N ILE A 82 24.08 -57.46 -22.21
CA ILE A 82 24.70 -57.96 -20.98
C ILE A 82 25.44 -56.83 -20.24
N MET A 83 26.17 -55.97 -20.95
CA MET A 83 26.88 -54.84 -20.36
C MET A 83 25.93 -53.85 -19.69
N VAL A 84 24.76 -53.58 -20.28
CA VAL A 84 23.73 -52.72 -19.67
C VAL A 84 23.13 -53.37 -18.43
N VAL A 85 22.90 -54.69 -18.45
CA VAL A 85 22.32 -55.43 -17.31
C VAL A 85 23.32 -55.54 -16.15
N VAL A 86 24.57 -55.89 -16.41
CA VAL A 86 25.61 -56.04 -15.37
C VAL A 86 25.91 -54.69 -14.72
N ASN A 87 25.95 -53.61 -15.51
CA ASN A 87 26.26 -52.28 -15.01
C ASN A 87 24.99 -51.45 -14.73
N TRP A 88 23.83 -52.08 -14.58
CA TRP A 88 22.54 -51.41 -14.43
C TRP A 88 22.51 -50.44 -13.24
N ASN A 89 23.23 -50.76 -12.17
CA ASN A 89 23.33 -49.87 -11.01
C ASN A 89 24.23 -48.65 -11.24
N ASP A 90 25.24 -48.74 -12.10
CA ASP A 90 26.11 -47.60 -12.46
C ASP A 90 25.45 -46.66 -13.47
N PHE A 91 24.50 -47.16 -14.26
CA PHE A 91 23.64 -46.36 -15.13
C PHE A 91 22.48 -45.68 -14.38
N LYS A 92 22.21 -46.01 -13.12
CA LYS A 92 21.22 -45.27 -12.31
C LYS A 92 21.79 -43.89 -11.99
N PRO A 93 21.12 -42.79 -12.35
CA PRO A 93 21.52 -41.49 -11.86
C PRO A 93 21.41 -41.47 -10.33
N GLU A 94 22.45 -41.02 -9.64
CA GLU A 94 22.43 -40.78 -8.19
C GLU A 94 21.49 -39.59 -7.90
N PHE A 95 20.18 -39.84 -7.91
CA PHE A 95 19.20 -38.83 -7.50
C PHE A 95 19.24 -38.69 -5.97
N LYS A 96 19.56 -37.48 -5.49
CA LYS A 96 19.14 -37.02 -4.16
C LYS A 96 17.62 -37.10 -4.13
N LYS A 97 17.09 -38.11 -3.43
CA LYS A 97 15.65 -38.26 -3.27
C LYS A 97 15.22 -37.31 -2.17
N ASP A 98 14.80 -36.10 -2.55
CA ASP A 98 14.02 -35.25 -1.65
C ASP A 98 12.83 -36.07 -1.11
N LYS A 99 12.42 -35.85 0.15
CA LYS A 99 11.09 -36.30 0.60
C LYS A 99 10.03 -35.80 -0.40
N ASN A 100 8.95 -36.56 -0.54
CA ASN A 100 7.97 -36.44 -1.64
C ASN A 100 7.65 -34.96 -1.94
N PRO A 101 7.76 -34.45 -3.17
CA PRO A 101 7.56 -33.02 -3.47
C PRO A 101 6.22 -32.43 -3.00
N ASP A 102 5.21 -33.28 -2.84
CA ASP A 102 3.90 -32.98 -2.23
C ASP A 102 3.98 -32.58 -0.74
N GLU A 103 5.12 -32.83 -0.09
CA GLU A 103 5.37 -32.46 1.30
C GLU A 103 5.88 -31.03 1.44
N ILE A 104 6.39 -30.40 0.38
CA ILE A 104 7.08 -29.10 0.47
C ILE A 104 6.14 -27.93 0.20
N PHE A 105 5.36 -27.99 -0.89
CA PHE A 105 4.44 -26.94 -1.29
C PHE A 105 2.99 -27.36 -1.05
N LEU A 106 2.13 -26.41 -0.69
CA LEU A 106 0.69 -26.60 -0.81
C LEU A 106 0.34 -26.82 -2.29
N TRP A 107 0.86 -25.95 -3.15
CA TRP A 107 0.81 -26.10 -4.60
C TRP A 107 1.91 -25.26 -5.26
N ASN A 108 2.51 -25.81 -6.30
CA ASN A 108 3.43 -25.12 -7.19
C ASN A 108 2.88 -25.15 -8.61
N GLU A 109 2.34 -24.02 -9.07
CA GLU A 109 1.62 -23.94 -10.35
C GLU A 109 2.52 -24.18 -11.55
N ARG A 110 3.79 -23.78 -11.49
CA ARG A 110 4.75 -23.95 -12.59
C ARG A 110 5.17 -25.40 -12.76
N LYS A 111 5.47 -26.08 -11.66
CA LYS A 111 5.92 -27.49 -11.67
C LYS A 111 4.75 -28.48 -11.59
N LYS A 112 3.53 -28.01 -11.28
CA LYS A 112 2.33 -28.83 -11.08
C LYS A 112 2.49 -29.89 -9.98
N ILE A 113 3.09 -29.48 -8.87
CA ILE A 113 3.42 -30.32 -7.71
C ILE A 113 2.67 -29.80 -6.48
N GLY A 114 2.25 -30.69 -5.58
CA GLY A 114 1.54 -30.34 -4.35
C GLY A 114 0.12 -30.87 -4.29
N ASN A 115 -0.60 -30.52 -3.23
CA ASN A 115 -1.93 -31.02 -2.94
C ASN A 115 -3.04 -30.13 -3.55
N TRP A 116 -3.30 -30.30 -4.85
CA TRP A 116 -4.38 -29.59 -5.55
C TRP A 116 -5.75 -29.80 -4.90
N LYS A 117 -6.04 -31.02 -4.42
CA LYS A 117 -7.33 -31.34 -3.79
C LYS A 117 -7.56 -30.51 -2.54
N LYS A 118 -6.54 -30.41 -1.68
CA LYS A 118 -6.56 -29.54 -0.50
C LYS A 118 -6.76 -28.08 -0.92
N LEU A 119 -5.94 -27.57 -1.84
CA LEU A 119 -6.05 -26.20 -2.32
C LEU A 119 -7.46 -25.87 -2.85
N PHE A 120 -8.00 -26.74 -3.70
CA PHE A 120 -9.32 -26.55 -4.29
C PHE A 120 -10.43 -26.58 -3.23
N SER A 121 -10.44 -27.57 -2.35
CA SER A 121 -11.46 -27.67 -1.30
C SER A 121 -11.40 -26.48 -0.33
N GLU A 122 -10.20 -26.05 0.06
CA GLU A 122 -10.03 -25.05 1.12
C GLU A 122 -10.08 -23.60 0.65
N PHE A 123 -9.62 -23.30 -0.56
CA PHE A 123 -9.45 -21.93 -1.06
C PHE A 123 -10.30 -21.61 -2.28
N VAL A 124 -10.95 -22.60 -2.89
CA VAL A 124 -11.91 -22.36 -4.00
C VAL A 124 -13.34 -22.62 -3.53
N VAL A 125 -13.58 -23.74 -2.83
CA VAL A 125 -14.94 -24.16 -2.45
C VAL A 125 -15.40 -23.55 -1.14
N LYS A 126 -14.62 -23.64 -0.05
CA LYS A 126 -15.02 -23.12 1.27
C LYS A 126 -15.29 -21.61 1.33
N PRO A 127 -14.44 -20.71 0.80
CA PRO A 127 -14.65 -19.26 0.88
C PRO A 127 -15.64 -18.75 -0.17
N LYS A 128 -16.32 -19.64 -0.90
CA LYS A 128 -17.18 -19.32 -2.03
C LYS A 128 -18.11 -18.14 -1.69
N ASN A 129 -18.00 -17.10 -2.51
CA ASN A 129 -18.79 -15.87 -2.43
C ASN A 129 -18.59 -15.05 -1.15
N LYS A 130 -17.45 -15.19 -0.45
CA LYS A 130 -17.12 -14.35 0.72
C LYS A 130 -16.00 -13.38 0.44
N ALA A 131 -16.08 -12.20 1.04
CA ALA A 131 -15.02 -11.21 0.97
C ALA A 131 -13.74 -11.69 1.65
N ASN A 132 -12.64 -11.66 0.92
CA ASN A 132 -11.28 -11.90 1.43
C ASN A 132 -10.25 -11.48 0.38
N TRP A 133 -8.97 -11.64 0.72
CA TRP A 133 -7.87 -11.48 -0.21
C TRP A 133 -7.77 -12.68 -1.16
N ILE A 134 -7.62 -12.42 -2.46
CA ILE A 134 -7.44 -13.45 -3.47
C ILE A 134 -6.00 -13.97 -3.46
N LEU A 135 -5.83 -15.28 -3.54
CA LEU A 135 -4.53 -15.92 -3.72
C LEU A 135 -4.17 -16.04 -5.22
N GLY A 136 -5.17 -15.91 -6.09
CA GLY A 136 -5.01 -15.95 -7.53
C GLY A 136 -6.33 -16.27 -8.22
N TYR A 137 -6.29 -16.41 -9.54
CA TYR A 137 -7.41 -16.93 -10.32
C TYR A 137 -6.91 -17.71 -11.52
N LYS A 138 -7.78 -18.57 -12.05
CA LYS A 138 -7.58 -19.30 -13.30
C LYS A 138 -8.73 -19.00 -14.25
N ILE A 139 -8.43 -18.83 -15.53
CA ILE A 139 -9.45 -18.75 -16.58
C ILE A 139 -9.68 -20.17 -17.10
N ASP A 140 -10.91 -20.66 -16.98
CA ASP A 140 -11.28 -21.96 -17.51
C ASP A 140 -11.21 -21.94 -19.04
N ALA A 141 -10.49 -22.90 -19.62
CA ALA A 141 -10.21 -22.90 -21.06
C ALA A 141 -11.49 -23.05 -21.91
N LYS A 142 -12.49 -23.78 -21.41
CA LYS A 142 -13.74 -24.13 -22.12
C LYS A 142 -14.81 -23.06 -21.95
N THR A 143 -15.09 -22.70 -20.71
CA THR A 143 -16.19 -21.80 -20.34
C THR A 143 -15.78 -20.34 -20.30
N LYS A 144 -14.46 -20.05 -20.33
CA LYS A 144 -13.86 -18.71 -20.13
C LYS A 144 -14.20 -18.07 -18.78
N LYS A 145 -14.84 -18.81 -17.87
CA LYS A 145 -15.15 -18.34 -16.52
C LYS A 145 -13.90 -18.26 -15.66
N LYS A 146 -13.87 -17.28 -14.77
CA LYS A 146 -12.78 -17.09 -13.81
C LYS A 146 -13.07 -17.93 -12.56
N ILE A 147 -12.14 -18.83 -12.24
CA ILE A 147 -12.15 -19.62 -11.01
C ILE A 147 -11.22 -18.91 -10.03
N TRP A 148 -11.80 -18.34 -8.98
CA TRP A 148 -11.09 -17.59 -7.97
C TRP A 148 -10.52 -18.52 -6.90
N ILE A 149 -9.28 -18.26 -6.50
CA ILE A 149 -8.63 -18.88 -5.35
C ILE A 149 -8.54 -17.79 -4.30
N VAL A 150 -9.23 -17.98 -3.19
CA VAL A 150 -9.51 -16.95 -2.21
C VAL A 150 -9.02 -17.44 -0.86
N ASN A 151 -8.37 -16.56 -0.12
CA ASN A 151 -7.96 -16.85 1.24
C ASN A 151 -9.20 -17.21 2.08
N ASN A 152 -9.07 -18.25 2.90
CA ASN A 152 -10.16 -18.74 3.75
C ASN A 152 -9.99 -18.32 5.22
N LYS A 153 -8.95 -17.56 5.55
CA LYS A 153 -8.66 -17.02 6.88
C LYS A 153 -8.77 -15.50 6.84
N ASP A 154 -9.38 -14.90 7.84
CA ASP A 154 -9.50 -13.44 7.93
C ASP A 154 -8.20 -12.83 8.46
N ASN A 155 -7.25 -12.56 7.57
CA ASN A 155 -5.92 -12.04 7.88
C ASN A 155 -5.72 -10.64 7.29
N HIS A 156 -4.88 -9.82 7.92
CA HIS A 156 -4.23 -8.74 7.18
C HIS A 156 -3.22 -9.33 6.20
N ALA A 157 -2.90 -8.57 5.17
CA ALA A 157 -2.03 -9.00 4.11
C ALA A 157 -0.93 -7.98 3.82
N LYS A 158 0.18 -8.46 3.28
CA LYS A 158 1.24 -7.62 2.74
C LYS A 158 1.67 -8.09 1.35
N ILE A 159 1.95 -7.13 0.47
CA ILE A 159 2.57 -7.38 -0.84
C ILE A 159 3.99 -6.83 -0.81
N ILE A 160 4.95 -7.68 -1.14
CA ILE A 160 6.36 -7.35 -1.27
C ILE A 160 6.74 -7.41 -2.75
N GLY A 161 7.05 -6.26 -3.32
CA GLY A 161 7.36 -6.13 -4.74
C GLY A 161 8.12 -4.85 -5.05
N GLY A 162 9.26 -4.95 -5.74
CA GLY A 162 9.98 -3.78 -6.26
C GLY A 162 9.13 -2.91 -7.21
N THR A 163 9.62 -1.71 -7.56
CA THR A 163 8.99 -0.86 -8.58
C THR A 163 8.88 -1.61 -9.92
N GLY A 164 7.75 -1.48 -10.61
CA GLY A 164 7.50 -2.16 -11.88
C GLY A 164 7.30 -3.69 -11.78
N SER A 165 7.26 -4.28 -10.58
CA SER A 165 7.05 -5.73 -10.39
C SER A 165 5.66 -6.23 -10.79
N GLY A 166 4.67 -5.35 -10.93
CA GLY A 166 3.30 -5.70 -11.29
C GLY A 166 2.36 -5.91 -10.10
N LYS A 167 2.68 -5.36 -8.92
CA LYS A 167 1.84 -5.44 -7.69
C LYS A 167 0.36 -5.17 -7.97
N SER A 168 0.07 -4.06 -8.66
CA SER A 168 -1.31 -3.64 -8.93
C SER A 168 -1.98 -4.56 -9.97
N GLN A 169 -1.22 -4.99 -10.99
CA GLN A 169 -1.69 -5.88 -12.06
C GLN A 169 -1.94 -7.34 -11.62
N PHE A 170 -1.17 -7.85 -10.66
CA PHE A 170 -1.29 -9.25 -10.24
C PHE A 170 -2.20 -9.44 -9.03
N LEU A 171 -2.30 -8.43 -8.16
CA LEU A 171 -2.97 -8.59 -6.87
C LEU A 171 -4.00 -7.48 -6.60
N VAL A 172 -3.66 -6.20 -6.69
CA VAL A 172 -4.58 -5.12 -6.27
C VAL A 172 -5.86 -5.09 -7.12
N LEU A 173 -5.73 -4.94 -8.44
CA LEU A 173 -6.89 -4.87 -9.35
C LEU A 173 -7.70 -6.19 -9.34
N PRO A 174 -7.09 -7.39 -9.38
CA PRO A 174 -7.84 -8.64 -9.19
C PRO A 174 -8.58 -8.74 -7.84
N ASN A 175 -7.98 -8.25 -6.74
CA ASN A 175 -8.62 -8.25 -5.42
C ASN A 175 -9.87 -7.36 -5.41
N ILE A 176 -9.76 -6.12 -5.91
CA ILE A 176 -10.88 -5.20 -6.01
C ILE A 176 -11.99 -5.83 -6.86
N THR A 177 -11.61 -6.42 -8.00
CA THR A 177 -12.56 -7.01 -8.95
C THR A 177 -13.30 -8.20 -8.36
N TYR A 178 -12.60 -9.12 -7.68
CA TYR A 178 -13.22 -10.27 -7.01
C TYR A 178 -14.20 -9.85 -5.95
N ASN A 179 -13.81 -8.90 -5.09
CA ASN A 179 -14.65 -8.47 -3.98
C ASN A 179 -15.88 -7.68 -4.47
N ALA A 180 -15.76 -6.96 -5.59
CA ALA A 180 -16.84 -6.17 -6.13
C ALA A 180 -17.96 -7.01 -6.79
N GLN A 181 -17.63 -8.16 -7.39
CA GLN A 181 -18.61 -9.08 -8.01
C GLN A 181 -19.36 -9.97 -6.99
N LEU A 182 -19.06 -9.84 -5.70
CA LEU A 182 -19.70 -10.66 -4.66
C LEU A 182 -21.20 -10.33 -4.55
N PRO A 183 -22.00 -11.23 -3.94
CA PRO A 183 -23.35 -10.88 -3.49
C PRO A 183 -23.34 -9.61 -2.61
N GLU A 184 -24.41 -8.83 -2.67
CA GLU A 184 -24.50 -7.49 -2.07
C GLU A 184 -24.19 -7.46 -0.56
N ASP A 185 -24.63 -8.49 0.15
CA ASP A 185 -24.44 -8.73 1.59
C ASP A 185 -23.00 -9.14 1.95
N GLU A 186 -22.26 -9.70 0.99
CA GLU A 186 -20.88 -10.16 1.17
C GLU A 186 -19.84 -9.17 0.62
N LYS A 187 -20.25 -8.15 -0.14
CA LYS A 187 -19.35 -7.09 -0.64
C LYS A 187 -18.72 -6.31 0.51
N PRO A 188 -17.38 -6.20 0.57
CA PRO A 188 -16.71 -5.36 1.55
C PRO A 188 -16.78 -3.88 1.13
N CYS A 189 -16.68 -2.97 2.09
CA CYS A 189 -16.29 -1.59 1.80
C CYS A 189 -14.79 -1.52 1.52
N MET A 190 -14.37 -0.52 0.75
CA MET A 190 -12.97 -0.36 0.34
C MET A 190 -12.48 1.05 0.61
N PHE A 191 -11.28 1.17 1.17
CA PHE A 191 -10.49 2.40 1.20
C PHE A 191 -9.20 2.16 0.42
N ILE A 192 -8.91 3.01 -0.56
CA ILE A 192 -7.81 2.82 -1.51
C ILE A 192 -6.98 4.10 -1.56
N THR A 193 -5.71 4.00 -1.15
CA THR A 193 -4.70 5.02 -1.48
C THR A 193 -4.22 4.77 -2.90
N ASP A 194 -4.20 5.81 -3.73
CA ASP A 194 -3.85 5.71 -5.15
C ASP A 194 -2.97 6.90 -5.57
N PRO A 195 -1.65 6.82 -5.36
CA PRO A 195 -0.75 7.95 -5.61
C PRO A 195 -0.68 8.41 -7.08
N LYS A 196 -1.24 7.64 -8.02
CA LYS A 196 -1.16 7.92 -9.46
C LYS A 196 -2.54 8.02 -10.11
N LYS A 197 -3.61 7.91 -9.34
CA LYS A 197 -4.99 7.84 -9.83
C LYS A 197 -5.24 6.69 -10.83
N GLU A 198 -4.35 5.69 -10.86
CA GLU A 198 -4.42 4.59 -11.83
C GLU A 198 -5.53 3.60 -11.46
N ILE A 199 -5.68 3.30 -10.18
CA ILE A 199 -6.68 2.35 -9.68
C ILE A 199 -8.08 2.99 -9.79
N TYR A 200 -8.22 4.25 -9.40
CA TYR A 200 -9.49 4.98 -9.53
C TYR A 200 -9.96 5.01 -10.98
N ASN A 201 -9.09 5.44 -11.90
CA ASN A 201 -9.43 5.53 -13.32
C ASN A 201 -9.78 4.17 -13.93
N THR A 202 -9.13 3.08 -13.47
CA THR A 202 -9.40 1.73 -13.96
C THR A 202 -10.69 1.13 -13.39
N MET A 203 -11.01 1.42 -12.13
CA MET A 203 -12.03 0.67 -11.38
C MET A 203 -13.32 1.45 -11.10
N ASN A 204 -13.37 2.76 -11.33
CA ASN A 204 -14.51 3.61 -10.98
C ASN A 204 -15.85 3.13 -11.59
N ASN A 205 -15.92 2.95 -12.91
CA ASN A 205 -17.08 2.46 -13.63
C ASN A 205 -17.46 1.06 -13.16
N TYR A 206 -16.48 0.16 -13.08
CA TYR A 206 -16.71 -1.21 -12.67
C TYR A 206 -17.28 -1.31 -11.25
N LEU A 207 -16.74 -0.57 -10.29
CA LEU A 207 -17.25 -0.54 -8.92
C LEU A 207 -18.66 0.06 -8.87
N ASN A 208 -18.90 1.15 -9.58
CA ASN A 208 -20.21 1.79 -9.67
C ASN A 208 -21.27 0.85 -10.26
N ASP A 209 -20.95 0.16 -11.35
CA ASP A 209 -21.83 -0.83 -11.99
C ASP A 209 -22.10 -2.03 -11.07
N ASN A 210 -21.14 -2.35 -10.19
CA ASN A 210 -21.29 -3.33 -9.12
C ASN A 210 -21.92 -2.74 -7.84
N GLY A 211 -22.60 -1.60 -7.92
CA GLY A 211 -23.43 -1.06 -6.83
C GLY A 211 -22.68 -0.32 -5.72
N TYR A 212 -21.37 -0.09 -5.86
CA TYR A 212 -20.61 0.68 -4.87
C TYR A 212 -20.98 2.16 -4.91
N GLN A 213 -21.10 2.77 -3.74
CA GLN A 213 -21.03 4.22 -3.61
C GLN A 213 -19.58 4.67 -3.74
N ILE A 214 -19.25 5.36 -4.83
CA ILE A 214 -17.89 5.88 -5.06
C ILE A 214 -17.71 7.18 -4.29
N LYS A 215 -16.64 7.28 -3.51
CA LYS A 215 -16.18 8.50 -2.83
C LYS A 215 -14.75 8.79 -3.24
N LEU A 216 -14.45 10.06 -3.49
CA LEU A 216 -13.14 10.49 -3.96
C LEU A 216 -12.67 11.70 -3.17
N ILE A 217 -11.44 11.65 -2.65
CA ILE A 217 -10.66 12.82 -2.28
C ILE A 217 -9.52 12.90 -3.30
N ASP A 218 -9.53 13.94 -4.12
CA ASP A 218 -8.51 14.14 -5.16
C ASP A 218 -7.62 15.34 -4.83
N LEU A 219 -6.32 15.06 -4.75
CA LEU A 219 -5.25 16.03 -4.60
C LEU A 219 -4.40 16.14 -5.87
N ILE A 220 -4.68 15.32 -6.90
CA ILE A 220 -4.04 15.38 -8.22
C ILE A 220 -4.84 16.30 -9.14
N ASP A 221 -6.16 16.16 -9.20
CA ASP A 221 -7.05 17.00 -10.01
C ASP A 221 -8.03 17.82 -9.13
N GLU A 222 -9.03 18.49 -9.73
CA GLU A 222 -9.99 19.36 -9.03
C GLU A 222 -11.32 18.68 -8.64
N ASP A 223 -11.46 17.38 -8.89
CA ASP A 223 -12.66 16.61 -8.57
C ASP A 223 -12.67 16.06 -7.13
N GLY A 224 -13.83 15.60 -6.66
CA GLY A 224 -13.95 14.94 -5.35
C GLY A 224 -14.39 15.81 -4.19
N GLU A 225 -14.58 15.17 -3.04
CA GLU A 225 -15.12 15.70 -1.79
C GLU A 225 -14.11 16.55 -1.02
N THR A 226 -14.62 17.32 -0.06
CA THR A 226 -13.84 18.00 0.97
C THR A 226 -13.98 17.26 2.30
N TRP A 227 -12.96 17.34 3.13
CA TRP A 227 -12.92 16.70 4.44
C TRP A 227 -12.27 17.61 5.47
N ASN A 228 -12.87 17.64 6.66
CA ASN A 228 -12.37 18.41 7.79
C ASN A 228 -11.99 17.48 8.95
N PRO A 229 -10.72 17.46 9.41
CA PRO A 229 -10.31 16.61 10.52
C PRO A 229 -11.01 16.95 11.84
N LEU A 230 -11.45 18.21 12.03
CA LEU A 230 -12.13 18.64 13.26
C LEU A 230 -13.57 18.13 13.37
N MET A 231 -14.11 17.50 12.31
CA MET A 231 -15.52 17.12 12.26
C MET A 231 -15.88 16.05 13.30
N PHE A 232 -14.97 15.13 13.64
CA PHE A 232 -15.23 14.11 14.66
C PHE A 232 -15.49 14.75 16.04
N ALA A 233 -14.68 15.76 16.41
CA ALA A 233 -14.86 16.49 17.66
C ALA A 233 -16.12 17.36 17.64
N TYR A 234 -16.42 17.99 16.49
CA TYR A 234 -17.64 18.73 16.26
C TYR A 234 -18.89 17.88 16.46
N GLU A 235 -18.92 16.67 15.88
CA GLU A 235 -20.04 15.75 15.96
C GLU A 235 -20.29 15.27 17.39
N ILE A 236 -19.25 15.11 18.21
CA ILE A 236 -19.40 14.77 19.63
C ILE A 236 -20.10 15.91 20.38
N ILE A 237 -19.56 17.13 20.28
CA ILE A 237 -20.07 18.28 21.04
C ILE A 237 -21.45 18.74 20.56
N ASN A 238 -21.80 18.48 19.30
CA ASN A 238 -23.11 18.82 18.74
C ASN A 238 -24.04 17.59 18.63
N SER A 239 -23.70 16.46 19.25
CA SER A 239 -24.53 15.25 19.22
C SER A 239 -25.82 15.36 20.04
N LYS A 240 -25.86 16.29 21.00
CA LYS A 240 -26.96 16.48 21.96
C LYS A 240 -27.17 17.98 22.21
N PRO A 241 -28.35 18.39 22.72
CA PRO A 241 -28.56 19.73 23.22
C PRO A 241 -27.50 20.15 24.26
N PHE A 242 -27.15 21.44 24.29
CA PHE A 242 -26.07 21.97 25.15
C PHE A 242 -26.22 21.61 26.64
N ASN A 243 -27.45 21.61 27.15
CA ASN A 243 -27.80 21.28 28.54
C ASN A 243 -27.66 19.79 28.88
N GLU A 244 -27.53 18.91 27.89
CA GLU A 244 -27.38 17.46 28.07
C GLU A 244 -25.93 16.98 27.92
N LEU A 245 -25.02 17.85 27.48
CA LEU A 245 -23.61 17.51 27.33
C LEU A 245 -22.96 17.25 28.69
N LYS A 246 -22.22 16.14 28.78
CA LYS A 246 -21.54 15.71 30.01
C LYS A 246 -20.03 15.88 29.86
N GLU A 247 -19.33 15.90 30.98
CA GLU A 247 -17.86 16.00 31.02
C GLU A 247 -17.15 14.98 30.11
N GLN A 248 -17.69 13.77 30.00
CA GLN A 248 -17.19 12.73 29.10
C GLN A 248 -17.24 13.12 27.63
N ASP A 249 -18.28 13.86 27.19
CA ASP A 249 -18.42 14.32 25.80
C ASP A 249 -17.31 15.34 25.47
N TYR A 250 -17.06 16.30 26.38
CA TYR A 250 -15.97 17.27 26.22
C TYR A 250 -14.60 16.61 26.26
N SER A 251 -14.36 15.72 27.21
CA SER A 251 -13.10 14.99 27.32
C SER A 251 -12.80 14.19 26.03
N LYS A 252 -13.80 13.51 25.47
CA LYS A 252 -13.67 12.78 24.20
C LYS A 252 -13.37 13.72 23.02
N ALA A 253 -14.05 14.86 22.94
CA ALA A 253 -13.81 15.84 21.88
C ALA A 253 -12.41 16.46 21.96
N ILE A 254 -11.96 16.86 23.15
CA ILE A 254 -10.61 17.39 23.39
C ILE A 254 -9.55 16.33 23.10
N SER A 255 -9.75 15.08 23.52
CA SER A 255 -8.85 13.97 23.17
C SER A 255 -8.71 13.85 21.65
N SER A 256 -9.82 13.97 20.92
CA SER A 256 -9.77 13.96 19.46
C SER A 256 -9.03 15.15 18.87
N ILE A 257 -9.18 16.36 19.43
CA ILE A 257 -8.39 17.52 19.01
C ILE A 257 -6.91 17.27 19.26
N ASN A 258 -6.54 16.76 20.44
CA ASN A 258 -5.14 16.49 20.78
C ASN A 258 -4.54 15.46 19.82
N GLU A 259 -5.24 14.37 19.50
CA GLU A 259 -4.80 13.40 18.50
C GLU A 259 -4.57 14.07 17.13
N ILE A 260 -5.51 14.90 16.67
CA ILE A 260 -5.36 15.63 15.40
C ILE A 260 -4.13 16.54 15.45
N VAL A 261 -3.96 17.31 16.54
CA VAL A 261 -2.83 18.21 16.73
C VAL A 261 -1.52 17.45 16.68
N GLU A 262 -1.39 16.33 17.40
CA GLU A 262 -0.19 15.48 17.37
C GLU A 262 0.15 15.00 15.94
N ASP A 263 -0.88 14.71 15.15
CA ASP A 263 -0.77 14.18 13.78
C ASP A 263 -0.62 15.24 12.69
N LEU A 264 -0.56 16.55 13.00
CA LEU A 264 -0.40 17.60 11.99
C LEU A 264 0.98 17.59 11.30
N GLY A 265 1.91 16.74 11.73
CA GLY A 265 3.22 16.55 11.11
C GLY A 265 4.23 17.61 11.53
N TRP A 266 4.46 17.70 12.84
CA TRP A 266 5.44 18.58 13.48
C TRP A 266 6.89 18.27 13.07
N PRO A 267 7.81 19.25 13.20
CA PRO A 267 9.25 19.01 13.09
C PRO A 267 9.74 17.96 14.09
N ASP A 268 10.86 17.31 13.77
CA ASP A 268 11.51 16.35 14.67
C ASP A 268 12.01 17.04 15.95
N GLY A 269 11.56 16.55 17.10
CA GLY A 269 11.90 17.14 18.40
C GLY A 269 10.91 16.77 19.50
N LYS A 270 10.61 15.47 19.68
CA LYS A 270 9.54 15.01 20.60
C LYS A 270 9.64 15.52 22.05
N ASN A 271 10.84 15.91 22.51
CA ASN A 271 11.08 16.44 23.86
C ASN A 271 11.31 17.96 23.91
N ASP A 272 11.10 18.66 22.80
CA ASP A 272 11.27 20.10 22.77
C ASP A 272 10.09 20.80 23.48
N ILE A 273 10.42 21.56 24.53
CA ILE A 273 9.47 22.39 25.29
C ILE A 273 8.76 23.37 24.33
N TRP A 274 9.46 23.86 23.32
CA TRP A 274 8.93 24.77 22.31
C TRP A 274 7.85 24.08 21.47
N LEU A 275 8.11 22.86 20.98
CA LEU A 275 7.12 22.07 20.22
C LEU A 275 5.91 21.68 21.07
N ARG A 276 6.13 21.24 22.31
CA ARG A 276 5.01 20.92 23.23
C ARG A 276 4.12 22.13 23.47
N SER A 277 4.71 23.31 23.65
CA SER A 277 3.94 24.55 23.84
C SER A 277 3.21 24.98 22.57
N SER A 278 3.82 24.77 21.40
CA SER A 278 3.19 25.03 20.09
C SER A 278 1.96 24.14 19.87
N LYS A 279 2.04 22.86 20.27
CA LYS A 279 0.90 21.94 20.28
C LYS A 279 -0.21 22.43 21.21
N SER A 280 0.12 22.84 22.44
CA SER A 280 -0.85 23.42 23.37
C SER A 280 -1.54 24.67 22.83
N ILE A 281 -0.82 25.51 22.08
CA ILE A 281 -1.40 26.68 21.37
C ILE A 281 -2.46 26.21 20.37
N LEU A 282 -2.13 25.28 19.47
CA LEU A 282 -3.09 24.77 18.48
C LEU A 282 -4.27 24.03 19.13
N THR A 283 -4.03 23.20 20.15
CA THR A 283 -5.10 22.57 20.93
C THR A 283 -6.05 23.62 21.50
N SER A 284 -5.52 24.71 22.07
CA SER A 284 -6.34 25.78 22.66
C SER A 284 -7.18 26.49 21.60
N ILE A 285 -6.56 26.84 20.46
CA ILE A 285 -7.26 27.51 19.35
C ILE A 285 -8.36 26.59 18.78
N PHE A 286 -8.07 25.32 18.49
CA PHE A 286 -9.06 24.40 17.96
C PHE A 286 -10.17 24.09 18.95
N THR A 287 -9.86 23.98 20.25
CA THR A 287 -10.87 23.78 21.30
C THR A 287 -11.78 25.00 21.42
N TYR A 288 -11.21 26.21 21.37
CA TYR A 288 -11.96 27.46 21.32
C TYR A 288 -12.89 27.52 20.10
N LEU A 289 -12.36 27.26 18.91
CA LEU A 289 -13.16 27.24 17.67
C LEU A 289 -14.28 26.21 17.75
N LEU A 290 -13.99 25.01 18.26
CA LEU A 290 -14.98 23.95 18.48
C LEU A 290 -16.09 24.43 19.43
N TYR A 291 -15.73 25.02 20.57
CA TYR A 291 -16.72 25.50 21.55
C TYR A 291 -17.57 26.64 20.99
N LYS A 292 -17.02 27.51 20.13
CA LYS A 292 -17.81 28.53 19.45
C LYS A 292 -18.86 27.96 18.50
N THR A 293 -18.75 26.71 18.08
CA THR A 293 -19.81 26.06 17.29
C THR A 293 -21.03 25.63 18.10
N MET A 294 -20.93 25.59 19.42
CA MET A 294 -21.99 25.10 20.31
C MET A 294 -23.20 26.02 20.28
N ASN A 295 -24.40 25.44 20.43
CA ASN A 295 -25.61 26.22 20.66
C ASN A 295 -25.72 26.61 22.15
N ASN A 296 -24.77 27.43 22.61
CA ASN A 296 -24.68 27.82 24.02
C ASN A 296 -25.53 29.07 24.29
N PRO A 297 -26.55 29.01 25.17
CA PRO A 297 -27.43 30.15 25.46
C PRO A 297 -26.69 31.35 26.07
N LEU A 298 -25.53 31.14 26.70
CA LEU A 298 -24.71 32.21 27.27
C LEU A 298 -24.12 33.12 26.20
N PHE A 299 -23.96 32.66 24.95
CA PHE A 299 -23.38 33.46 23.87
C PHE A 299 -24.15 34.75 23.62
N LYS A 300 -25.50 34.69 23.63
CA LYS A 300 -26.35 35.89 23.50
C LYS A 300 -26.15 36.86 24.65
N LYS A 301 -25.94 36.35 25.87
CA LYS A 301 -25.77 37.17 27.09
C LYS A 301 -24.44 37.93 27.08
N TYR A 302 -23.37 37.30 26.61
CA TYR A 302 -22.02 37.88 26.61
C TYR A 302 -21.59 38.46 25.26
N ASN A 303 -22.52 38.61 24.32
CA ASN A 303 -22.27 39.12 22.97
C ASN A 303 -21.15 38.35 22.24
N ILE A 304 -21.13 37.03 22.42
CA ILE A 304 -20.23 36.12 21.72
C ILE A 304 -20.94 35.62 20.46
N GLU A 305 -20.34 35.87 19.31
CA GLU A 305 -20.87 35.37 18.05
C GLU A 305 -20.60 33.87 17.92
N ARG A 306 -21.60 33.08 17.54
CA ARG A 306 -21.43 31.64 17.30
C ARG A 306 -20.65 31.42 16.00
N LEU A 307 -19.67 30.52 16.02
CA LEU A 307 -18.93 30.11 14.83
C LEU A 307 -19.80 29.15 13.99
N ASN A 308 -19.90 29.39 12.68
CA ASN A 308 -20.56 28.45 11.79
C ASN A 308 -19.71 27.18 11.65
N PRO A 309 -20.33 25.98 11.54
CA PRO A 309 -19.58 24.73 11.37
C PRO A 309 -18.63 24.72 10.17
N GLU A 310 -18.98 25.44 9.10
CA GLU A 310 -18.17 25.58 7.89
C GLU A 310 -16.86 26.36 8.13
N ASP A 311 -16.84 27.25 9.13
CA ASP A 311 -15.68 28.06 9.47
C ASP A 311 -14.77 27.35 10.49
N LEU A 312 -15.21 26.22 11.07
CA LEU A 312 -14.40 25.35 11.93
C LEU A 312 -13.42 24.57 11.05
N THR A 313 -12.27 25.14 10.72
CA THR A 313 -11.24 24.45 9.92
C THR A 313 -9.87 24.60 10.58
N ILE A 314 -8.94 23.70 10.26
CA ILE A 314 -7.57 23.84 10.76
C ILE A 314 -6.89 25.11 10.23
N ILE A 315 -7.26 25.54 9.01
CA ILE A 315 -6.72 26.73 8.35
C ILE A 315 -7.15 28.01 9.08
N LYS A 316 -8.34 28.03 9.69
CA LYS A 316 -8.84 29.15 10.49
C LYS A 316 -7.92 29.50 11.66
N ALA A 317 -7.12 28.55 12.16
CA ALA A 317 -6.15 28.82 13.21
C ALA A 317 -5.10 29.87 12.81
N ALA A 318 -4.81 30.03 11.52
CA ALA A 318 -3.87 31.05 11.04
C ALA A 318 -4.25 32.48 11.49
N GLU A 319 -5.54 32.78 11.68
CA GLU A 319 -6.02 34.09 12.14
C GLU A 319 -5.59 34.42 13.58
N PHE A 320 -5.32 33.39 14.38
CA PHE A 320 -4.96 33.48 15.81
C PHE A 320 -3.46 33.42 16.05
N LEU A 321 -2.70 32.96 15.05
CA LEU A 321 -1.28 32.67 15.19
C LEU A 321 -0.38 33.87 14.89
N SER A 322 -0.86 35.11 14.94
CA SER A 322 0.04 36.28 14.97
C SER A 322 0.33 36.66 16.43
N PRO A 323 1.54 37.11 16.80
CA PRO A 323 1.84 37.47 18.19
C PRO A 323 0.85 38.48 18.78
N ASN A 324 0.43 39.47 17.99
CA ASN A 324 -0.55 40.47 18.43
C ASN A 324 -1.96 39.88 18.59
N ASN A 325 -2.49 39.15 17.59
CA ASN A 325 -3.83 38.55 17.70
C ASN A 325 -3.87 37.46 18.77
N PHE A 326 -2.78 36.72 18.92
CA PHE A 326 -2.67 35.71 19.96
C PHE A 326 -2.72 36.35 21.34
N LYS A 327 -2.03 37.49 21.56
CA LYS A 327 -1.98 38.20 22.86
C LYS A 327 -3.22 39.02 23.19
N ASN A 328 -3.74 39.73 22.20
CA ASN A 328 -4.73 40.80 22.37
C ASN A 328 -6.06 40.51 21.66
N GLY A 329 -6.20 39.35 21.02
CA GLY A 329 -7.41 39.01 20.29
C GLY A 329 -8.60 38.80 21.21
N THR A 330 -9.79 39.17 20.72
CA THR A 330 -11.07 39.08 21.45
C THR A 330 -11.36 37.69 22.01
N TRP A 331 -10.84 36.64 21.37
CA TRP A 331 -10.99 35.26 21.81
C TRP A 331 -10.54 35.00 23.25
N ARG A 332 -9.53 35.73 23.76
CA ARG A 332 -9.11 35.61 25.16
C ARG A 332 -10.17 36.13 26.12
N GLU A 333 -10.71 37.31 25.86
CA GLU A 333 -11.78 37.89 26.67
C GLU A 333 -13.02 36.99 26.65
N GLU A 334 -13.33 36.39 25.49
CA GLU A 334 -14.44 35.44 25.37
C GLU A 334 -14.19 34.20 26.26
N ILE A 335 -12.98 33.64 26.25
CA ILE A 335 -12.62 32.50 27.11
C ILE A 335 -12.74 32.87 28.59
N GLU A 336 -12.20 34.02 29.01
CA GLU A 336 -12.25 34.49 30.40
C GLU A 336 -13.70 34.66 30.86
N LYS A 337 -14.54 35.38 30.10
CA LYS A 337 -15.98 35.55 30.42
C LYS A 337 -16.72 34.22 30.53
N MET A 338 -16.44 33.28 29.62
CA MET A 338 -17.12 31.99 29.62
C MET A 338 -16.63 31.06 30.73
N SER A 339 -15.36 31.19 31.16
CA SER A 339 -14.75 30.35 32.19
C SER A 339 -15.41 30.49 33.57
N GLU A 340 -15.99 31.64 33.86
CA GLU A 340 -16.71 31.91 35.12
C GLU A 340 -18.03 31.13 35.22
N HIS A 341 -18.57 30.71 34.07
CA HIS A 341 -19.92 30.16 33.98
C HIS A 341 -19.94 28.74 33.43
N ASN A 342 -18.82 28.22 32.92
CA ASN A 342 -18.73 26.90 32.34
C ASN A 342 -17.38 26.25 32.63
N ILE A 343 -17.41 25.07 33.26
CA ILE A 343 -16.22 24.33 33.68
C ILE A 343 -15.29 23.97 32.51
N PHE A 344 -15.83 23.75 31.31
CA PHE A 344 -15.04 23.39 30.14
C PHE A 344 -14.30 24.59 29.55
N TRP A 345 -14.92 25.77 29.60
CA TRP A 345 -14.22 27.03 29.29
C TRP A 345 -13.18 27.37 30.36
N LYS A 346 -13.41 26.99 31.62
CA LYS A 346 -12.39 27.09 32.69
C LYS A 346 -11.20 26.18 32.45
N GLN A 347 -11.41 24.95 31.99
CA GLN A 347 -10.31 24.05 31.60
C GLN A 347 -9.53 24.61 30.41
N LEU A 348 -10.23 25.16 29.40
CA LEU A 348 -9.57 25.85 28.29
C LEU A 348 -8.73 27.04 28.77
N LEU A 349 -9.27 27.85 29.68
CA LEU A 349 -8.55 28.96 30.30
C LEU A 349 -7.29 28.47 31.03
N GLN A 350 -7.33 27.33 31.72
CA GLN A 350 -6.16 26.76 32.40
C GLN A 350 -5.04 26.33 31.43
N ILE A 351 -5.40 25.66 30.32
CA ILE A 351 -4.43 25.28 29.29
C ILE A 351 -3.76 26.53 28.74
N PHE A 352 -4.58 27.54 28.45
CA PHE A 352 -4.17 28.80 27.87
C PHE A 352 -3.35 29.67 28.85
N SER A 353 -3.74 29.76 30.12
CA SER A 353 -3.06 30.59 31.15
C SER A 353 -1.66 30.12 31.47
N ASN A 354 -1.38 28.82 31.26
CA ASN A 354 -0.07 28.21 31.45
C ASN A 354 0.91 28.53 30.32
N LEU A 355 0.47 29.14 29.23
CA LEU A 355 1.35 29.60 28.16
C LEU A 355 2.17 30.82 28.63
N PRO A 356 3.44 30.99 28.19
CA PRO A 356 4.30 32.04 28.69
C PRO A 356 3.71 33.43 28.44
N GLN A 357 3.22 34.10 29.49
CA GLN A 357 2.59 35.42 29.37
C GLN A 357 3.59 36.58 29.24
N LYS A 358 4.86 36.39 29.63
CA LYS A 358 5.79 37.50 29.91
C LYS A 358 7.13 37.51 29.16
N ALA A 359 7.46 36.50 28.35
CA ALA A 359 8.70 36.47 27.56
C ALA A 359 8.37 36.51 26.05
N ASP A 360 8.44 37.69 25.46
CA ASP A 360 7.98 37.96 24.09
C ASP A 360 8.68 37.07 23.05
N GLY A 361 10.00 36.95 23.11
CA GLY A 361 10.76 36.07 22.20
C GLY A 361 10.43 34.59 22.37
N THR A 362 10.04 34.16 23.57
CA THR A 362 9.67 32.76 23.83
C THR A 362 8.31 32.42 23.22
N LEU A 363 7.34 33.32 23.36
CA LEU A 363 6.01 33.12 22.77
C LEU A 363 6.07 33.18 21.24
N GLU A 364 6.87 34.08 20.68
CA GLU A 364 7.06 34.21 19.23
C GLU A 364 7.62 32.93 18.61
N GLY A 365 8.63 32.29 19.23
CA GLY A 365 9.17 31.02 18.75
C GLY A 365 8.14 29.88 18.77
N MET A 366 7.31 29.80 19.81
CA MET A 366 6.22 28.80 19.90
C MET A 366 5.14 29.04 18.84
N ILE A 367 4.78 30.30 18.62
CA ILE A 367 3.80 30.67 17.60
C ILE A 367 4.35 30.35 16.20
N SER A 368 5.64 30.62 15.93
CA SER A 368 6.28 30.33 14.65
C SER A 368 6.16 28.85 14.27
N ASN A 369 6.46 27.94 15.20
CA ASN A 369 6.33 26.50 14.94
C ASN A 369 4.88 26.09 14.61
N ALA A 370 3.91 26.67 15.32
CA ALA A 370 2.49 26.42 15.05
C ALA A 370 2.07 27.01 13.68
N GLN A 371 2.56 28.21 13.33
CA GLN A 371 2.35 28.83 12.02
C GLN A 371 2.89 27.95 10.91
N ASP A 372 4.11 27.44 11.04
CA ASP A 372 4.76 26.60 10.02
C ASP A 372 3.92 25.36 9.69
N VAL A 373 3.38 24.71 10.73
CA VAL A 373 2.49 23.56 10.57
C VAL A 373 1.20 23.94 9.84
N ILE A 374 0.50 25.00 10.28
CA ILE A 374 -0.75 25.45 9.62
C ILE A 374 -0.50 25.91 8.18
N ASN A 375 0.59 26.63 7.94
CA ASN A 375 0.99 27.09 6.62
C ASN A 375 1.30 25.93 5.67
N GLY A 376 1.82 24.81 6.18
CA GLY A 376 2.00 23.58 5.41
C GLY A 376 0.70 23.06 4.78
N TYR A 377 -0.45 23.27 5.42
CA TYR A 377 -1.77 22.92 4.87
C TYR A 377 -2.41 24.07 4.08
N ALA A 378 -2.24 25.32 4.54
CA ALA A 378 -2.91 26.48 3.97
C ALA A 378 -2.34 26.95 2.63
N THR A 379 -1.02 26.84 2.44
CA THR A 379 -0.32 27.36 1.24
C THR A 379 -0.49 26.47 0.01
N HIS A 380 -0.76 25.17 0.22
CA HIS A 380 -0.99 24.25 -0.87
C HIS A 380 -2.45 24.33 -1.34
N PHE A 381 -2.71 25.00 -2.47
CA PHE A 381 -4.07 25.33 -2.93
C PHE A 381 -5.05 24.14 -2.94
N LYS A 382 -4.68 22.99 -3.54
CA LYS A 382 -5.60 21.83 -3.63
C LYS A 382 -5.92 21.25 -2.25
N LEU A 383 -4.89 20.99 -1.45
CA LEU A 383 -5.01 20.55 -0.07
C LEU A 383 -5.86 21.52 0.78
N SER A 384 -5.62 22.82 0.66
CA SER A 384 -6.38 23.88 1.32
C SER A 384 -7.86 23.84 0.92
N ASP A 385 -8.15 23.68 -0.38
CA ASP A 385 -9.53 23.51 -0.85
C ASP A 385 -10.18 22.24 -0.29
N ARG A 386 -9.47 21.11 -0.27
CA ARG A 386 -9.97 19.86 0.32
C ARG A 386 -10.24 19.97 1.82
N LEU A 387 -9.51 20.80 2.55
CA LEU A 387 -9.64 21.01 3.99
C LEU A 387 -10.58 22.14 4.40
N SER A 388 -11.04 22.94 3.43
CA SER A 388 -11.82 24.15 3.68
C SER A 388 -13.26 23.90 4.17
N SER A 389 -13.74 22.66 4.10
CA SER A 389 -15.11 22.26 4.43
C SER A 389 -15.17 20.75 4.59
N SER A 390 -16.36 20.20 4.90
CA SER A 390 -16.56 18.75 5.03
C SER A 390 -17.80 18.31 4.26
N SER A 391 -17.65 18.02 2.96
CA SER A 391 -18.72 17.37 2.19
C SER A 391 -18.73 15.85 2.36
N LEU A 392 -17.57 15.26 2.68
CA LEU A 392 -17.46 13.86 3.07
C LEU A 392 -17.83 13.68 4.55
N ASN A 393 -19.05 13.20 4.79
CA ASN A 393 -19.51 12.80 6.11
C ASN A 393 -19.09 11.35 6.40
N LEU A 394 -17.98 11.17 7.13
CA LEU A 394 -17.46 9.84 7.45
C LEU A 394 -18.38 9.06 8.40
N LYS A 395 -19.04 9.73 9.34
CA LYS A 395 -19.99 9.10 10.25
C LYS A 395 -21.15 8.48 9.49
N GLU A 396 -21.82 9.27 8.67
CA GLU A 396 -22.95 8.79 7.86
C GLU A 396 -22.53 7.70 6.88
N LEU A 397 -21.36 7.84 6.24
CA LEU A 397 -20.83 6.84 5.32
C LEU A 397 -20.63 5.47 6.00
N LEU A 398 -20.17 5.46 7.25
CA LEU A 398 -19.94 4.23 8.01
C LEU A 398 -21.23 3.70 8.66
N GLU A 399 -22.13 4.56 9.13
CA GLU A 399 -23.44 4.16 9.65
C GLU A 399 -24.28 3.48 8.55
N ASN A 400 -24.23 4.00 7.32
CA ASN A 400 -24.99 3.47 6.18
C ASN A 400 -24.27 2.33 5.45
N MET A 401 -23.07 1.91 5.91
CA MET A 401 -22.28 0.93 5.19
C MET A 401 -22.99 -0.42 5.06
N ASN A 402 -23.92 -0.77 5.97
CA ASN A 402 -24.69 -2.01 5.87
C ASN A 402 -25.69 -1.98 4.70
N GLU A 403 -26.23 -0.81 4.37
CA GLU A 403 -27.23 -0.65 3.31
C GLU A 403 -26.59 -0.67 1.93
N LYS A 404 -25.42 -0.04 1.78
CA LYS A 404 -24.71 0.06 0.51
C LYS A 404 -23.20 0.05 0.73
N PRO A 405 -22.43 -0.81 0.03
CA PRO A 405 -20.98 -0.78 0.09
C PRO A 405 -20.45 0.50 -0.54
N PHE A 406 -19.34 1.02 -0.01
CA PHE A 406 -18.65 2.17 -0.58
C PHE A 406 -17.22 1.84 -0.96
N ALA A 407 -16.70 2.56 -1.95
CA ALA A 407 -15.30 2.57 -2.33
C ALA A 407 -14.79 4.01 -2.23
N LEU A 408 -13.93 4.26 -1.25
CA LEU A 408 -13.35 5.56 -0.96
C LEU A 408 -11.90 5.60 -1.46
N PHE A 409 -11.65 6.49 -2.42
CA PHE A 409 -10.35 6.71 -3.02
C PHE A 409 -9.73 7.99 -2.47
N ILE A 410 -8.43 7.93 -2.18
CA ILE A 410 -7.60 9.11 -1.97
C ILE A 410 -6.49 9.13 -3.02
N CYS A 411 -6.60 10.07 -3.95
CA CYS A 411 -5.67 10.23 -5.07
C CYS A 411 -4.74 11.41 -4.79
N TYR A 412 -3.43 11.21 -4.86
CA TYR A 412 -2.49 12.23 -4.42
C TYR A 412 -1.08 12.10 -5.02
N PRO A 413 -0.35 13.20 -5.26
CA PRO A 413 1.06 13.12 -5.63
C PRO A 413 1.93 12.64 -4.45
N ASP A 414 2.65 11.54 -4.62
CA ASP A 414 3.46 10.86 -3.59
C ASP A 414 4.70 11.65 -3.11
N HIS A 415 5.24 12.53 -3.94
CA HIS A 415 6.47 13.29 -3.65
C HIS A 415 6.25 14.48 -2.72
N GLU A 416 5.00 14.83 -2.40
CA GLU A 416 4.66 16.01 -1.60
C GLU A 416 4.48 15.69 -0.11
N ASN A 417 5.31 16.28 0.73
CA ASN A 417 5.35 15.96 2.16
C ASN A 417 4.07 16.41 2.92
N ALA A 418 3.52 17.59 2.61
CA ALA A 418 2.28 18.07 3.23
C ALA A 418 1.08 17.16 2.90
N VAL A 419 1.01 16.67 1.66
CA VAL A 419 0.02 15.72 1.18
C VAL A 419 0.16 14.37 1.89
N ASN A 420 1.39 13.86 2.05
CA ASN A 420 1.63 12.62 2.78
C ASN A 420 1.21 12.70 4.25
N LYS A 421 1.40 13.86 4.90
CA LYS A 421 0.91 14.13 6.27
C LYS A 421 -0.63 14.13 6.33
N PHE A 422 -1.27 14.81 5.38
CA PHE A 422 -2.73 14.80 5.24
C PHE A 422 -3.29 13.39 5.09
N ASN A 423 -2.71 12.58 4.21
CA ASN A 423 -3.17 11.20 3.96
C ASN A 423 -3.08 10.34 5.22
N THR A 424 -2.00 10.47 5.99
CA THR A 424 -1.81 9.78 7.28
C THR A 424 -2.87 10.23 8.30
N LEU A 425 -3.11 11.54 8.44
CA LEU A 425 -4.14 12.07 9.33
C LEU A 425 -5.54 11.57 8.92
N PHE A 426 -5.85 11.60 7.62
CA PHE A 426 -7.11 11.12 7.07
C PHE A 426 -7.33 9.64 7.37
N LEU A 427 -6.32 8.80 7.12
CA LEU A 427 -6.37 7.36 7.39
C LEU A 427 -6.62 7.09 8.88
N LYS A 428 -5.92 7.80 9.78
CA LYS A 428 -6.13 7.65 11.24
C LYS A 428 -7.55 8.03 11.64
N GLN A 429 -8.08 9.12 11.12
CA GLN A 429 -9.46 9.54 11.40
C GLN A 429 -10.48 8.54 10.83
N LEU A 430 -10.31 8.09 9.59
CA LEU A 430 -11.17 7.07 8.99
C LEU A 430 -11.17 5.77 9.79
N TYR A 431 -9.99 5.30 10.22
CA TYR A 431 -9.87 4.16 11.13
C TYR A 431 -10.60 4.43 12.45
N LYS A 432 -10.43 5.62 13.04
CA LYS A 432 -11.13 6.01 14.28
C LYS A 432 -12.65 5.92 14.12
N TYR A 433 -13.23 6.55 13.09
CA TYR A 433 -14.66 6.45 12.82
C TYR A 433 -15.11 5.00 12.64
N ALA A 434 -14.37 4.19 11.88
CA ALA A 434 -14.69 2.79 11.67
C ALA A 434 -14.65 1.99 12.99
N THR A 435 -13.66 2.24 13.85
CA THR A 435 -13.60 1.56 15.16
C THR A 435 -14.71 1.99 16.12
N GLU A 436 -15.13 3.26 16.08
CA GLU A 436 -16.26 3.76 16.85
C GLU A 436 -17.56 3.13 16.38
N GLU A 437 -17.76 3.02 15.07
CA GLU A 437 -18.92 2.34 14.49
C GLU A 437 -18.95 0.85 14.87
N ALA A 438 -17.81 0.15 14.76
CA ALA A 438 -17.68 -1.22 15.24
C ALA A 438 -18.04 -1.35 16.73
N ASN A 439 -17.59 -0.42 17.57
CA ASN A 439 -17.87 -0.43 19.01
C ASN A 439 -19.36 -0.22 19.34
N LYS A 440 -20.14 0.45 18.47
CA LYS A 440 -21.60 0.59 18.64
C LYS A 440 -22.33 -0.74 18.38
N GLN A 441 -21.79 -1.60 17.53
CA GLN A 441 -22.40 -2.87 17.19
C GLN A 441 -22.36 -3.86 18.36
N LYS A 442 -23.39 -4.72 18.48
CA LYS A 442 -23.48 -5.73 19.56
C LYS A 442 -22.26 -6.67 19.58
N GLN A 443 -21.81 -7.08 18.40
CA GLN A 443 -20.68 -7.99 18.22
C GLN A 443 -19.31 -7.30 18.22
N LYS A 444 -19.27 -5.97 18.40
CA LYS A 444 -18.04 -5.17 18.40
C LYS A 444 -17.22 -5.22 17.10
N HIS A 445 -17.87 -5.52 15.98
CA HIS A 445 -17.29 -5.45 14.63
C HIS A 445 -18.25 -4.73 13.66
N LEU A 446 -17.71 -4.24 12.55
CA LEU A 446 -18.50 -3.59 11.49
C LEU A 446 -19.52 -4.57 10.88
N PRO A 447 -20.66 -4.07 10.35
CA PRO A 447 -21.69 -4.92 9.74
C PRO A 447 -21.22 -5.65 8.48
N ARG A 448 -20.24 -5.09 7.75
CA ARG A 448 -19.53 -5.74 6.65
C ARG A 448 -18.02 -5.49 6.76
N LYS A 449 -17.21 -6.30 6.08
CA LYS A 449 -15.74 -6.13 6.10
C LYS A 449 -15.35 -4.80 5.47
N PHE A 450 -14.33 -4.16 6.03
CA PHE A 450 -13.75 -2.92 5.50
C PHE A 450 -12.28 -3.16 5.14
N GLN A 451 -11.98 -3.14 3.85
CA GLN A 451 -10.66 -3.44 3.29
C GLN A 451 -9.89 -2.16 2.97
N PHE A 452 -8.70 -2.03 3.53
CA PHE A 452 -7.78 -0.92 3.31
C PHE A 452 -6.67 -1.37 2.36
N TYR A 453 -6.68 -0.84 1.14
CA TYR A 453 -5.64 -1.02 0.13
C TYR A 453 -4.66 0.15 0.26
N LEU A 454 -3.54 -0.08 0.94
CA LEU A 454 -2.54 0.95 1.18
C LEU A 454 -1.42 0.82 0.15
N GLU A 455 -1.69 1.28 -1.07
CA GLU A 455 -0.69 1.42 -2.12
C GLU A 455 0.39 2.40 -1.69
N GLU A 456 1.65 2.00 -1.91
CA GLU A 456 2.83 2.74 -1.44
C GLU A 456 2.79 3.09 0.05
N PHE A 457 2.41 2.15 0.91
CA PHE A 457 2.36 2.34 2.38
C PHE A 457 3.63 2.99 3.00
N ALA A 458 4.78 2.79 2.37
CA ALA A 458 6.04 3.38 2.76
C ALA A 458 6.14 4.91 2.53
N SER A 459 5.46 5.46 1.51
CA SER A 459 5.51 6.90 1.18
C SER A 459 4.65 7.75 2.12
N LEU A 460 3.61 7.16 2.73
CA LEU A 460 2.81 7.82 3.77
C LEU A 460 3.69 8.30 4.93
N ALA A 461 3.34 9.43 5.55
CA ALA A 461 3.97 9.82 6.81
C ALA A 461 3.74 8.72 7.88
N THR A 462 4.63 8.61 8.86
CA THR A 462 4.51 7.59 9.92
C THR A 462 3.15 7.68 10.60
N ILE A 463 2.38 6.59 10.55
CA ILE A 463 1.10 6.47 11.25
C ILE A 463 1.38 6.10 12.71
N ASP A 464 1.23 7.07 13.61
CA ASP A 464 1.44 6.82 15.04
C ASP A 464 0.54 5.68 15.55
N ASP A 465 1.12 4.80 16.37
CA ASP A 465 0.47 3.61 16.94
C ASP A 465 -0.15 2.63 15.92
N PHE A 466 0.35 2.62 14.68
CA PHE A 466 -0.14 1.68 13.66
C PHE A 466 -0.02 0.21 14.07
N HIS A 467 1.05 -0.18 14.76
CA HIS A 467 1.26 -1.55 15.26
C HIS A 467 0.14 -2.00 16.24
N LYS A 468 -0.40 -1.08 17.06
CA LYS A 468 -1.56 -1.35 17.92
C LYS A 468 -2.83 -1.44 17.09
N SER A 469 -3.00 -0.49 16.16
CA SER A 469 -4.17 -0.41 15.29
C SER A 469 -4.34 -1.68 14.46
N ILE A 470 -3.29 -2.13 13.78
CA ILE A 470 -3.32 -3.37 12.98
C ILE A 470 -3.58 -4.61 13.85
N SER A 471 -3.04 -4.68 15.06
CA SER A 471 -3.30 -5.81 15.98
C SER A 471 -4.77 -5.92 16.38
N ILE A 472 -5.47 -4.78 16.43
CA ILE A 472 -6.85 -4.68 16.91
C ILE A 472 -7.87 -4.73 15.75
N ALA A 473 -7.51 -4.26 14.56
CA ALA A 473 -8.39 -4.07 13.41
C ALA A 473 -9.15 -5.34 13.00
N ARG A 474 -8.50 -6.50 13.05
CA ARG A 474 -9.08 -7.80 12.66
C ARG A 474 -10.36 -8.13 13.42
N SER A 475 -10.39 -7.87 14.74
CA SER A 475 -11.57 -8.15 15.57
C SER A 475 -12.75 -7.23 15.27
N ARG A 476 -12.50 -6.10 14.59
CA ARG A 476 -13.50 -5.11 14.17
C ARG A 476 -13.94 -5.28 12.71
N TRP A 477 -13.48 -6.34 12.03
CA TRP A 477 -13.66 -6.56 10.59
C TRP A 477 -13.05 -5.48 9.69
N ILE A 478 -11.96 -4.88 10.16
CA ILE A 478 -11.13 -3.97 9.37
C ILE A 478 -9.89 -4.75 8.92
N PHE A 479 -9.56 -4.72 7.63
CA PHE A 479 -8.48 -5.52 7.07
C PHE A 479 -7.53 -4.69 6.22
N PHE A 480 -6.25 -4.64 6.60
CA PHE A 480 -5.20 -3.97 5.85
C PHE A 480 -4.53 -4.88 4.83
N LEU A 481 -4.33 -4.35 3.63
CA LEU A 481 -3.39 -4.82 2.62
C LEU A 481 -2.30 -3.75 2.46
N ILE A 482 -1.14 -3.96 3.09
CA ILE A 482 -0.01 -3.02 2.97
C ILE A 482 0.88 -3.41 1.79
N ILE A 483 1.26 -2.41 0.99
CA ILE A 483 2.03 -2.63 -0.23
C ILE A 483 3.42 -1.99 -0.06
N ILE A 484 4.45 -2.82 0.03
CA ILE A 484 5.83 -2.41 0.30
C ILE A 484 6.80 -3.01 -0.73
N GLN A 485 7.96 -2.38 -0.87
CA GLN A 485 9.06 -2.87 -1.70
C GLN A 485 10.00 -3.80 -0.92
N SER A 486 10.20 -3.52 0.37
CA SER A 486 11.07 -4.29 1.25
C SER A 486 10.69 -4.08 2.72
N TYR A 487 11.12 -4.97 3.61
CA TYR A 487 10.90 -4.80 5.05
C TYR A 487 11.66 -3.58 5.61
N ALA A 488 12.73 -3.14 4.96
CA ALA A 488 13.47 -1.95 5.35
C ALA A 488 12.59 -0.69 5.33
N GLN A 489 11.57 -0.63 4.48
CA GLN A 489 10.63 0.50 4.43
C GLN A 489 9.76 0.63 5.69
N LEU A 490 9.64 -0.43 6.49
CA LEU A 490 8.91 -0.40 7.75
C LEU A 490 9.75 0.13 8.92
N LYS A 491 11.08 0.29 8.74
CA LYS A 491 11.99 0.78 9.80
C LYS A 491 11.58 2.16 10.35
N LYS A 492 10.83 2.97 9.59
CA LYS A 492 10.28 4.26 10.08
C LYS A 492 9.34 4.12 11.29
N TYR A 493 8.82 2.94 11.56
CA TYR A 493 7.97 2.63 12.71
C TYR A 493 8.76 2.10 13.92
N ASP A 494 10.04 1.75 13.75
CA ASP A 494 10.81 1.09 14.79
C ASP A 494 11.26 2.10 15.84
N THR A 495 10.76 1.97 17.07
CA THR A 495 11.23 2.76 18.22
C THR A 495 12.20 1.97 19.10
N GLY A 496 12.66 0.81 18.62
CA GLY A 496 13.48 -0.14 19.37
C GLY A 496 12.66 -1.08 20.26
N LYS A 497 11.32 -1.10 20.12
CA LYS A 497 10.42 -1.94 20.93
C LYS A 497 9.72 -3.03 20.12
N GLY A 498 10.10 -3.22 18.84
CA GLY A 498 9.57 -4.29 18.00
C GLY A 498 8.27 -3.95 17.27
N GLU A 499 7.96 -2.67 17.06
CA GLU A 499 6.76 -2.23 16.33
C GLU A 499 6.74 -2.75 14.89
N THR A 500 7.88 -2.68 14.19
CA THR A 500 8.03 -3.20 12.82
C THR A 500 7.72 -4.69 12.76
N THR A 501 8.25 -5.47 13.71
CA THR A 501 7.99 -6.91 13.83
C THR A 501 6.49 -7.16 14.05
N THR A 502 5.87 -6.40 14.95
CA THR A 502 4.42 -6.49 15.22
C THR A 502 3.59 -6.24 13.95
N ILE A 503 3.96 -5.27 13.11
CA ILE A 503 3.27 -4.99 11.83
C ILE A 503 3.45 -6.17 10.86
N ILE A 504 4.66 -6.73 10.76
CA ILE A 504 4.97 -7.86 9.88
C ILE A 504 4.20 -9.12 10.32
N ASP A 505 4.14 -9.38 11.62
CA ASP A 505 3.49 -10.57 12.20
C ASP A 505 1.96 -10.51 12.07
N ASN A 506 1.37 -9.31 12.21
CA ASN A 506 -0.07 -9.13 12.00
C ASN A 506 -0.48 -9.22 10.53
N THR A 507 0.45 -9.05 9.58
CA THR A 507 0.22 -9.26 8.15
C THR A 507 0.51 -10.71 7.76
N GLY A 508 -0.23 -11.63 8.37
CA GLY A 508 0.00 -13.07 8.24
C GLY A 508 -0.04 -13.58 6.80
N LEU A 509 -0.87 -13.00 5.92
CA LEU A 509 -0.86 -13.33 4.51
C LEU A 509 0.22 -12.53 3.77
N THR A 510 1.23 -13.21 3.21
CA THR A 510 2.33 -12.55 2.51
C THR A 510 2.34 -12.93 1.04
N TYR A 511 2.32 -11.91 0.17
CA TYR A 511 2.58 -12.07 -1.26
C TYR A 511 3.97 -11.57 -1.59
N PHE A 512 4.87 -12.47 -1.98
CA PHE A 512 6.22 -12.12 -2.41
C PHE A 512 6.32 -12.22 -3.94
N ILE A 513 6.41 -11.06 -4.59
CA ILE A 513 6.60 -10.94 -6.04
C ILE A 513 8.09 -10.82 -6.35
N SER A 514 8.76 -9.82 -5.77
CA SER A 514 10.20 -9.59 -5.94
C SER A 514 10.73 -8.61 -4.89
N SER A 515 12.03 -8.70 -4.59
CA SER A 515 12.73 -7.74 -3.75
C SER A 515 14.18 -7.63 -4.19
N SER A 516 14.75 -6.42 -4.17
CA SER A 516 16.19 -6.20 -4.33
C SER A 516 16.97 -6.35 -3.01
N SER A 517 16.28 -6.28 -1.87
CA SER A 517 16.87 -6.41 -0.54
C SER A 517 17.12 -7.88 -0.19
N VAL A 518 18.40 -8.22 0.01
CA VAL A 518 18.83 -9.55 0.46
C VAL A 518 18.25 -9.88 1.84
N GLU A 519 18.30 -8.93 2.78
CA GLU A 519 17.70 -9.09 4.12
C GLU A 519 16.21 -9.46 4.04
N THR A 520 15.45 -8.83 3.15
CA THR A 520 14.03 -9.14 2.95
C THR A 520 13.83 -10.54 2.39
N MET A 521 14.67 -10.95 1.43
CA MET A 521 14.63 -12.31 0.86
C MET A 521 14.98 -13.37 1.92
N GLU A 522 16.02 -13.15 2.71
CA GLU A 522 16.41 -14.07 3.79
C GLU A 522 15.33 -14.19 4.86
N SER A 523 14.75 -13.06 5.27
CA SER A 523 13.64 -13.04 6.23
C SER A 523 12.42 -13.81 5.70
N PHE A 524 12.08 -13.64 4.42
CA PHE A 524 10.98 -14.38 3.79
C PHE A 524 11.28 -15.89 3.64
N ILE A 525 12.50 -16.28 3.27
CA ILE A 525 12.91 -17.69 3.22
C ILE A 525 12.81 -18.33 4.61
N LYS A 526 13.22 -17.61 5.66
CA LYS A 526 13.10 -18.06 7.05
C LYS A 526 11.63 -18.25 7.45
N SER A 527 10.69 -17.42 6.97
CA SER A 527 9.26 -17.57 7.29
C SER A 527 8.65 -18.80 6.62
N ILE A 528 9.05 -19.10 5.38
CA ILE A 528 8.59 -20.29 4.65
C ILE A 528 9.09 -21.60 5.30
N GLY A 529 10.31 -21.58 5.86
CA GLY A 529 10.87 -22.70 6.61
C GLY A 529 11.81 -23.62 5.81
N LYS A 530 12.11 -24.77 6.41
CA LYS A 530 13.12 -25.74 5.94
C LYS A 530 12.48 -27.07 5.53
N LYS A 531 13.18 -27.82 4.67
CA LYS A 531 12.93 -29.20 4.30
C LYS A 531 14.10 -30.08 4.75
N GLU A 532 13.78 -31.31 5.13
CA GLU A 532 14.79 -32.34 5.42
C GLU A 532 15.31 -32.95 4.11
N ILE A 533 16.62 -33.09 3.99
CA ILE A 533 17.29 -33.75 2.87
C ILE A 533 18.18 -34.84 3.42
N ILE A 534 18.10 -36.03 2.81
CA ILE A 534 19.07 -37.10 3.06
C ILE A 534 20.24 -36.90 2.10
N SER A 535 21.35 -36.40 2.60
CA SER A 535 22.59 -36.32 1.83
C SER A 535 23.30 -37.67 1.87
N LYS A 536 23.53 -38.26 0.70
CA LYS A 536 24.37 -39.45 0.56
C LYS A 536 25.75 -39.01 0.11
N SER A 537 26.76 -39.25 0.93
CA SER A 537 28.17 -39.09 0.59
C SER A 537 28.76 -40.45 0.24
N ILE A 538 29.29 -40.56 -0.98
CA ILE A 538 29.94 -41.76 -1.46
C ILE A 538 31.45 -41.49 -1.52
N SER A 539 32.17 -41.98 -0.53
CA SER A 539 33.63 -41.96 -0.53
C SER A 539 34.15 -43.19 -1.27
N HIS A 540 34.82 -42.97 -2.39
CA HIS A 540 35.43 -44.05 -3.16
C HIS A 540 36.83 -44.33 -2.63
N SER A 541 37.13 -45.59 -2.35
CA SER A 541 38.48 -46.08 -2.05
C SER A 541 38.83 -47.24 -2.98
N ASP A 542 40.11 -47.42 -3.31
CA ASP A 542 40.62 -48.41 -4.30
C ASP A 542 40.19 -49.87 -4.06
N LYS A 543 39.51 -50.19 -2.95
CA LYS A 543 39.02 -51.52 -2.60
C LYS A 543 37.56 -51.60 -2.15
N ASN A 544 36.87 -50.48 -1.86
CA ASN A 544 35.47 -50.46 -1.44
C ASN A 544 34.85 -49.05 -1.53
N ASP A 545 33.57 -48.98 -1.89
CA ASP A 545 32.77 -47.76 -1.80
C ASP A 545 32.04 -47.69 -0.46
N ASN A 546 32.34 -46.67 0.34
CA ASN A 546 31.59 -46.40 1.56
C ASN A 546 30.50 -45.36 1.26
N VAL A 547 29.25 -45.79 1.37
CA VAL A 547 28.07 -44.92 1.29
C VAL A 547 27.67 -44.55 2.70
N SER A 548 27.82 -43.27 3.05
CA SER A 548 27.30 -42.70 4.28
C SER A 548 26.09 -41.83 3.95
N SER A 549 25.04 -41.91 4.77
CA SER A 549 23.86 -41.04 4.67
C SER A 549 23.77 -40.17 5.92
N SER A 550 23.63 -38.87 5.74
CA SER A 550 23.35 -37.93 6.82
C SER A 550 22.07 -37.15 6.53
N GLU A 551 21.27 -36.91 7.54
CA GLU A 551 20.08 -36.06 7.46
C GLU A 551 20.49 -34.60 7.71
N GLN A 552 20.07 -33.70 6.84
CA GLN A 552 20.37 -32.27 6.93
C GLN A 552 19.14 -31.43 6.64
N ASP A 553 18.95 -30.38 7.44
CA ASP A 553 17.90 -29.38 7.22
C ASP A 553 18.39 -28.30 6.26
N LYS A 554 17.66 -28.13 5.15
CA LYS A 554 17.94 -27.09 4.15
C LYS A 554 16.71 -26.21 3.96
N ASN A 555 16.90 -24.91 3.72
CA ASN A 555 15.79 -24.03 3.38
C ASN A 555 15.01 -24.55 2.16
N ILE A 556 13.68 -24.37 2.17
CA ILE A 556 12.82 -24.81 1.07
C ILE A 556 13.20 -24.10 -0.25
N LEU A 557 13.53 -22.81 -0.14
CA LEU A 557 14.01 -21.96 -1.23
C LEU A 557 15.36 -21.33 -0.85
N GLU A 558 16.19 -21.09 -1.85
CA GLU A 558 17.39 -20.28 -1.74
C GLU A 558 17.15 -18.86 -2.27
N ILE A 559 18.07 -17.93 -1.98
CA ILE A 559 18.00 -16.56 -2.49
C ILE A 559 18.00 -16.54 -4.02
N ASN A 560 18.78 -17.44 -4.66
CA ASN A 560 18.82 -17.54 -6.12
C ASN A 560 17.46 -17.94 -6.70
N ASP A 561 16.74 -18.85 -6.04
CA ASP A 561 15.37 -19.21 -6.45
C ASP A 561 14.46 -17.98 -6.48
N LEU A 562 14.59 -17.08 -5.49
CA LEU A 562 13.79 -15.84 -5.43
C LEU A 562 14.19 -14.81 -6.49
N LYS A 563 15.48 -14.73 -6.83
CA LYS A 563 16.02 -13.79 -7.85
C LYS A 563 15.71 -14.23 -9.27
N GLU A 564 15.78 -15.53 -9.55
CA GLU A 564 15.57 -16.11 -10.88
C GLU A 564 14.09 -16.38 -11.17
N LYS A 565 13.24 -16.32 -10.14
CA LYS A 565 11.79 -16.53 -10.26
C LYS A 565 11.18 -15.60 -11.31
N PRO A 566 10.40 -16.13 -12.27
CA PRO A 566 9.65 -15.31 -13.22
C PRO A 566 8.76 -14.26 -12.57
N LYS A 567 8.60 -13.12 -13.24
CA LYS A 567 7.87 -11.95 -12.71
C LYS A 567 6.42 -12.25 -12.31
N ASN A 568 5.75 -13.09 -13.09
CA ASN A 568 4.34 -13.45 -12.87
C ASN A 568 4.15 -14.55 -11.84
N ASP A 569 5.22 -15.20 -11.36
CA ASP A 569 5.10 -16.16 -10.27
C ASP A 569 5.12 -15.42 -8.94
N VAL A 570 4.12 -15.62 -8.10
CA VAL A 570 4.02 -15.03 -6.77
C VAL A 570 4.10 -16.14 -5.74
N LEU A 571 5.01 -15.99 -4.78
CA LEU A 571 5.08 -16.85 -3.61
C LEU A 571 4.13 -16.30 -2.56
N ILE A 572 3.30 -17.18 -2.03
CA ILE A 572 2.23 -16.85 -1.11
C ILE A 572 2.45 -17.68 0.15
N ASP A 573 2.62 -16.97 1.25
CA ASP A 573 2.77 -17.55 2.58
C ASP A 573 1.48 -17.26 3.37
N ILE A 574 0.90 -18.33 3.92
CA ILE A 574 -0.38 -18.30 4.64
C ILE A 574 -0.15 -18.99 5.97
N PRO A 575 -0.55 -18.39 7.11
CA PRO A 575 -0.33 -18.99 8.42
C PRO A 575 -0.94 -20.39 8.51
N ASN A 576 -0.19 -21.32 9.09
CA ASN A 576 -0.55 -22.74 9.26
C ASN A 576 -0.77 -23.50 7.94
N GLU A 577 -0.25 -23.00 6.81
CA GLU A 577 -0.24 -23.71 5.54
C GLU A 577 1.18 -23.86 5.00
N LYS A 578 1.36 -24.79 4.06
CA LYS A 578 2.59 -24.91 3.29
C LYS A 578 2.68 -23.77 2.27
N PRO A 579 3.90 -23.37 1.85
CA PRO A 579 4.08 -22.32 0.86
C PRO A 579 3.32 -22.64 -0.44
N PHE A 580 2.78 -21.59 -1.04
CA PHE A 580 1.99 -21.64 -2.26
C PHE A 580 2.66 -20.80 -3.36
N LEU A 581 3.08 -21.43 -4.46
CA LEU A 581 3.60 -20.71 -5.63
C LEU A 581 2.52 -20.67 -6.71
N TRP A 582 2.05 -19.46 -7.04
CA TRP A 582 1.03 -19.26 -8.07
C TRP A 582 1.55 -18.42 -9.24
N THR A 583 1.30 -18.88 -10.46
CA THR A 583 1.57 -18.10 -11.67
C THR A 583 0.37 -17.21 -11.96
N MET A 584 0.50 -15.92 -11.65
CA MET A 584 -0.55 -14.91 -11.81
C MET A 584 -0.81 -14.62 -13.29
N THR A 585 -2.08 -14.46 -13.64
CA THR A 585 -2.48 -13.86 -14.91
C THR A 585 -2.59 -12.35 -14.72
N PRO A 586 -1.79 -11.52 -15.43
CA PRO A 586 -1.89 -10.07 -15.35
C PRO A 586 -3.32 -9.58 -15.61
N PHE A 587 -3.73 -8.52 -14.91
CA PHE A 587 -5.07 -7.94 -15.04
C PHE A 587 -5.41 -7.61 -16.49
N TYR A 588 -4.47 -7.05 -17.25
CA TYR A 588 -4.67 -6.71 -18.67
C TYR A 588 -4.93 -7.88 -19.62
N LEU A 589 -4.63 -9.12 -19.21
CA LEU A 589 -4.99 -10.30 -19.98
C LEU A 589 -6.33 -10.89 -19.54
N GLY A 590 -6.65 -10.80 -18.23
CA GLY A 590 -7.84 -11.42 -17.66
C GLY A 590 -9.11 -10.55 -17.71
N PHE A 591 -8.97 -9.23 -17.76
CA PHE A 591 -10.08 -8.28 -17.56
C PHE A 591 -10.07 -7.18 -18.63
N LYS A 592 -9.99 -7.60 -19.90
CA LYS A 592 -10.02 -6.68 -21.05
C LYS A 592 -11.31 -5.87 -21.12
N ASP A 593 -12.41 -6.46 -20.67
CA ASP A 593 -13.72 -5.83 -20.54
C ASP A 593 -13.69 -4.59 -19.64
N ILE A 594 -12.95 -4.65 -18.52
CA ILE A 594 -12.80 -3.51 -17.61
C ILE A 594 -11.86 -2.45 -18.20
N LEU A 595 -10.75 -2.88 -18.82
CA LEU A 595 -9.75 -1.94 -19.35
C LEU A 595 -10.16 -1.26 -20.65
N ASN A 596 -10.99 -1.91 -21.45
CA ASN A 596 -11.51 -1.36 -22.70
C ASN A 596 -12.80 -0.54 -22.44
N ASP A 597 -13.16 -0.30 -21.19
CA ASP A 597 -14.27 0.60 -20.87
C ASP A 597 -13.85 2.05 -21.10
N GLU A 598 -14.24 2.59 -22.25
CA GLU A 598 -13.93 3.95 -22.67
C GLU A 598 -14.87 5.01 -22.04
N ARG A 599 -15.86 4.59 -21.22
CA ARG A 599 -16.77 5.54 -20.56
C ARG A 599 -15.97 6.44 -19.63
N LYS A 600 -16.08 7.76 -19.83
CA LYS A 600 -15.59 8.72 -18.85
C LYS A 600 -16.49 8.65 -17.62
N PHE A 601 -15.94 8.23 -16.48
CA PHE A 601 -16.67 8.28 -15.22
C PHE A 601 -16.80 9.74 -14.77
N GLU A 602 -18.02 10.25 -14.74
CA GLU A 602 -18.30 11.54 -14.13
C GLU A 602 -18.54 11.34 -12.63
N TYR A 603 -17.62 11.86 -11.81
CA TYR A 603 -17.79 11.80 -10.36
C TYR A 603 -19.07 12.53 -9.97
N GLN A 604 -20.01 11.79 -9.39
CA GLN A 604 -21.27 12.36 -8.92
C GLN A 604 -20.99 13.21 -7.68
N VAL A 605 -20.85 14.52 -7.90
CA VAL A 605 -20.70 15.53 -6.86
C VAL A 605 -21.82 15.37 -5.84
N SER A 606 -21.46 15.11 -4.59
CA SER A 606 -22.44 14.95 -3.51
C SER A 606 -23.30 16.22 -3.37
N PRO A 607 -24.58 16.10 -2.98
CA PRO A 607 -25.42 17.27 -2.69
C PRO A 607 -24.75 18.20 -1.66
N ALA A 608 -24.05 17.63 -0.68
CA ALA A 608 -23.25 18.37 0.30
C ALA A 608 -22.15 19.21 -0.37
N LEU A 609 -21.39 18.63 -1.30
CA LEU A 609 -20.33 19.35 -2.02
C LEU A 609 -20.89 20.43 -2.95
N LYS A 610 -22.03 20.18 -3.62
CA LYS A 610 -22.72 21.21 -4.42
C LYS A 610 -23.11 22.40 -3.56
N ALA A 611 -23.75 22.14 -2.41
CA ALA A 611 -24.13 23.19 -1.47
C ALA A 611 -22.92 23.97 -0.93
N VAL A 612 -21.80 23.28 -0.66
CA VAL A 612 -20.54 23.92 -0.25
C VAL A 612 -20.00 24.84 -1.36
N ARG A 613 -19.96 24.39 -2.62
CA ARG A 613 -19.47 25.18 -3.76
C ARG A 613 -20.34 26.41 -4.00
N GLU A 614 -21.65 26.24 -4.06
CA GLU A 614 -22.61 27.34 -4.23
C GLU A 614 -22.49 28.39 -3.12
N LYS A 615 -22.33 27.96 -1.86
CA LYS A 615 -22.12 28.87 -0.72
C LYS A 615 -20.80 29.64 -0.83
N LYS A 616 -19.71 28.97 -1.23
CA LYS A 616 -18.41 29.64 -1.45
C LYS A 616 -18.51 30.70 -2.55
N GLU A 617 -19.11 30.36 -3.69
CA GLU A 617 -19.34 31.31 -4.79
C GLU A 617 -20.17 32.50 -4.33
N ASN A 618 -21.26 32.26 -3.60
CA ASN A 618 -22.07 33.32 -3.02
C ASN A 618 -21.29 34.22 -2.04
N LYS A 619 -20.42 33.66 -1.19
CA LYS A 619 -19.54 34.45 -0.30
C LYS A 619 -18.56 35.31 -1.11
N VAL A 620 -17.99 34.79 -2.20
CA VAL A 620 -17.08 35.55 -3.08
C VAL A 620 -17.84 36.69 -3.76
N ILE A 621 -18.99 36.41 -4.36
CA ILE A 621 -19.85 37.41 -5.00
C ILE A 621 -20.28 38.49 -3.99
N GLN A 622 -20.69 38.12 -2.78
CA GLN A 622 -21.01 39.07 -1.72
C GLN A 622 -19.82 39.96 -1.38
N ARG A 623 -18.62 39.39 -1.26
CA ARG A 623 -17.40 40.14 -0.95
C ARG A 623 -17.00 41.08 -2.08
N GLU A 624 -17.11 40.65 -3.34
CA GLU A 624 -16.89 41.48 -4.52
C GLU A 624 -17.91 42.62 -4.61
N ASN A 625 -19.19 42.35 -4.36
CA ASN A 625 -20.23 43.37 -4.34
C ASN A 625 -20.02 44.38 -3.21
N LEU A 626 -19.59 43.91 -2.03
CA LEU A 626 -19.26 44.78 -0.90
C LEU A 626 -18.03 45.65 -1.21
N LEU A 627 -16.99 45.08 -1.84
CA LEU A 627 -15.82 45.80 -2.32
C LEU A 627 -16.20 46.84 -3.37
N LYS A 628 -17.04 46.49 -4.36
CA LYS A 628 -17.57 47.42 -5.35
C LYS A 628 -18.36 48.55 -4.70
N HIS A 629 -19.27 48.24 -3.78
CA HIS A 629 -20.05 49.23 -3.06
C HIS A 629 -19.16 50.17 -2.23
N VAL A 630 -18.10 49.65 -1.59
CA VAL A 630 -17.10 50.50 -0.92
C VAL A 630 -16.35 51.37 -1.92
N ILE A 631 -15.88 50.81 -3.03
CA ILE A 631 -15.15 51.56 -4.06
C ILE A 631 -16.05 52.66 -4.68
N GLU A 632 -17.31 52.36 -4.96
CA GLU A 632 -18.30 53.30 -5.50
C GLU A 632 -18.65 54.41 -4.49
N ASN A 633 -18.87 54.07 -3.21
CA ASN A 633 -19.10 55.06 -2.15
C ASN A 633 -17.86 55.87 -1.76
N VAL A 634 -16.66 55.36 -2.08
CA VAL A 634 -15.37 56.05 -1.92
C VAL A 634 -15.05 56.90 -3.15
N ALA A 635 -15.65 56.60 -4.31
CA ALA A 635 -15.51 57.38 -5.54
C ALA A 635 -16.44 58.62 -5.58
N GLU A 636 -17.58 58.61 -4.88
CA GLU A 636 -18.51 59.77 -4.83
C GLU A 636 -18.14 60.84 -3.78
N THR A 637 -17.11 60.63 -2.99
CA THR A 637 -16.58 61.63 -2.06
C THR A 637 -15.09 61.52 -2.06
N THR A 638 -14.40 62.59 -2.46
CA THR A 638 -12.93 62.67 -2.46
C THR A 638 -12.41 62.07 -1.16
N VAL A 639 -11.67 60.96 -1.28
CA VAL A 639 -11.15 60.17 -0.15
C VAL A 639 -10.42 61.05 0.87
N GLU A 640 -9.87 62.17 0.40
CA GLU A 640 -9.25 63.26 1.15
C GLU A 640 -10.21 63.93 2.16
N GLU A 641 -11.46 64.20 1.81
CA GLU A 641 -12.44 64.85 2.71
C GLU A 641 -12.91 63.94 3.85
N LYS A 642 -13.06 62.63 3.60
CA LYS A 642 -13.45 61.66 4.65
C LYS A 642 -12.31 61.32 5.60
N ILE A 643 -11.06 61.37 5.14
CA ILE A 643 -9.86 61.25 5.99
C ILE A 643 -9.71 62.50 6.88
N MET A 644 -10.00 63.71 6.36
CA MET A 644 -9.98 64.94 7.16
C MET A 644 -11.12 64.99 8.21
N ASN A 645 -12.27 64.37 7.92
CA ASN A 645 -13.44 64.37 8.82
C ASN A 645 -13.53 63.17 9.78
N ASN A 646 -12.52 62.32 9.86
CA ASN A 646 -12.38 61.27 10.89
C ASN A 646 -13.53 60.22 10.90
N ASP A 647 -14.12 59.93 9.74
CA ASP A 647 -15.38 59.19 9.60
C ASP A 647 -15.25 57.66 9.47
N PHE A 648 -14.04 57.11 9.68
CA PHE A 648 -13.76 55.66 9.62
C PHE A 648 -14.36 54.85 10.79
N ARG A 649 -15.27 55.46 11.58
CA ARG A 649 -16.04 54.77 12.63
C ARG A 649 -17.28 54.04 12.13
N SER A 650 -17.60 54.10 10.84
CA SER A 650 -18.79 53.41 10.31
C SER A 650 -18.65 51.87 10.40
N ARG A 651 -19.73 51.20 10.82
CA ARG A 651 -19.81 49.71 10.95
C ARG A 651 -19.40 48.98 9.67
N ASN A 652 -19.64 49.57 8.51
CA ASN A 652 -19.34 48.96 7.21
C ASN A 652 -17.83 48.89 6.95
N ALA A 653 -17.05 49.91 7.33
CA ALA A 653 -15.60 49.89 7.17
C ALA A 653 -14.91 48.89 8.13
N GLN A 654 -15.44 48.75 9.35
CA GLN A 654 -14.95 47.76 10.32
C GLN A 654 -15.20 46.31 9.86
N TYR A 655 -16.27 46.09 9.10
CA TYR A 655 -16.61 44.80 8.52
C TYR A 655 -15.70 44.42 7.33
N LEU A 656 -15.29 45.38 6.49
CA LEU A 656 -14.41 45.11 5.34
C LEU A 656 -12.94 44.84 5.72
N PHE A 657 -12.40 45.58 6.69
CA PHE A 657 -10.98 45.53 7.00
C PHE A 657 -10.65 44.66 8.22
N GLY A 658 -11.66 44.27 9.00
CA GLY A 658 -11.48 43.65 10.31
C GLY A 658 -11.09 44.70 11.35
N LYS A 659 -11.68 44.61 12.54
CA LYS A 659 -11.54 45.60 13.63
C LYS A 659 -10.07 45.88 13.99
N ASP A 660 -9.20 44.88 13.86
CA ASP A 660 -7.81 44.94 14.29
C ASP A 660 -6.85 45.57 13.25
N LYS A 661 -7.21 45.58 11.95
CA LYS A 661 -6.39 46.25 10.92
C LYS A 661 -6.62 47.77 10.85
N MET A 662 -7.72 48.25 11.39
CA MET A 662 -7.98 49.70 11.55
C MET A 662 -7.07 50.33 12.60
N VAL A 663 -6.63 49.56 13.61
CA VAL A 663 -5.69 50.05 14.64
C VAL A 663 -4.29 50.22 14.05
N LEU A 664 -3.85 49.28 13.20
CA LEU A 664 -2.58 49.39 12.47
C LEU A 664 -2.55 50.58 11.51
N LEU A 665 -3.68 50.90 10.88
CA LEU A 665 -3.80 52.10 10.05
C LEU A 665 -3.60 53.38 10.87
N HIS A 666 -3.97 53.41 12.15
CA HIS A 666 -3.90 54.61 12.99
C HIS A 666 -2.50 54.90 13.55
N GLU A 667 -1.66 53.87 13.70
CA GLU A 667 -0.31 54.00 14.30
C GLU A 667 0.81 54.24 13.28
N SER A 668 0.63 53.84 12.01
CA SER A 668 1.61 54.09 10.93
C SER A 668 1.53 55.49 10.30
N PHE A 669 0.76 56.42 10.87
CA PHE A 669 0.41 57.70 10.21
C PHE A 669 1.45 58.82 10.26
N ARG A 670 2.66 58.61 10.80
CA ARG A 670 3.62 59.72 10.95
C ARG A 670 4.62 59.94 9.82
N ASP A 671 5.14 58.92 9.11
CA ASP A 671 6.40 59.14 8.37
C ASP A 671 6.52 58.65 6.91
N SER A 672 5.48 58.24 6.19
CA SER A 672 5.63 58.01 4.73
C SER A 672 4.32 58.02 3.93
N LYS A 673 3.69 59.20 3.82
CA LYS A 673 2.42 59.35 3.10
C LYS A 673 2.49 59.14 1.59
N ASP A 674 3.61 59.43 0.92
CA ASP A 674 3.64 59.46 -0.55
C ASP A 674 4.13 58.17 -1.23
N GLN A 675 4.87 57.33 -0.52
CA GLN A 675 5.54 56.17 -1.12
C GLN A 675 4.65 54.91 -1.07
N ILE A 676 3.96 54.69 0.07
CA ILE A 676 3.04 53.55 0.27
C ILE A 676 1.72 53.78 -0.49
N PHE A 677 1.23 55.02 -0.57
CA PHE A 677 0.03 55.35 -1.36
C PHE A 677 0.26 55.13 -2.87
N LYS A 678 1.47 55.46 -3.37
CA LYS A 678 1.86 55.13 -4.74
C LYS A 678 1.91 53.62 -4.94
N GLU A 679 2.46 52.85 -4.02
CA GLU A 679 2.60 51.39 -4.14
C GLU A 679 1.26 50.63 -4.07
N ILE A 680 0.35 51.06 -3.19
CA ILE A 680 -0.98 50.47 -3.03
C ILE A 680 -1.87 50.82 -4.23
N ASN A 681 -1.86 52.08 -4.70
CA ASN A 681 -2.57 52.45 -5.92
C ASN A 681 -1.97 51.75 -7.15
N PHE A 682 -0.64 51.59 -7.23
CA PHE A 682 -0.03 50.86 -8.35
C PHE A 682 -0.42 49.38 -8.36
N LYS A 683 -0.42 48.69 -7.21
CA LYS A 683 -0.82 47.27 -7.13
C LYS A 683 -2.32 47.06 -7.36
N LEU A 684 -3.17 47.98 -6.90
CA LEU A 684 -4.61 47.95 -7.19
C LEU A 684 -4.90 48.22 -8.67
N ILE A 685 -4.21 49.19 -9.28
CA ILE A 685 -4.30 49.49 -10.72
C ILE A 685 -3.72 48.31 -11.54
N GLU A 686 -2.65 47.67 -11.10
CA GLU A 686 -2.04 46.52 -11.78
C GLU A 686 -2.94 45.27 -11.71
N GLN A 687 -3.60 45.03 -10.56
CA GLN A 687 -4.61 43.97 -10.43
C GLN A 687 -5.86 44.28 -11.26
N PHE A 688 -6.30 45.54 -11.31
CA PHE A 688 -7.44 45.98 -12.13
C PHE A 688 -7.14 45.91 -13.64
N TYR A 689 -5.90 46.17 -14.06
CA TYR A 689 -5.47 46.00 -15.45
C TYR A 689 -5.29 44.52 -15.82
N LYS A 690 -4.77 43.67 -14.92
CA LYS A 690 -4.64 42.22 -15.14
C LYS A 690 -6.00 41.53 -15.22
N SER A 691 -6.99 41.93 -14.41
CA SER A 691 -8.34 41.36 -14.47
C SER A 691 -9.13 41.79 -15.71
N ASN A 692 -8.90 43.00 -16.23
CA ASN A 692 -9.59 43.51 -17.42
C ASN A 692 -8.93 43.10 -18.75
N LYS A 693 -7.63 42.74 -18.77
CA LYS A 693 -6.97 42.24 -20.00
C LYS A 693 -7.49 40.88 -20.46
N HIS A 694 -8.07 40.08 -19.56
CA HIS A 694 -8.68 38.78 -19.88
C HIS A 694 -10.12 38.86 -20.38
N LYS A 695 -10.75 40.05 -20.42
CA LYS A 695 -12.10 40.25 -20.96
C LYS A 695 -12.16 40.85 -22.37
N ASN A 696 -11.01 41.16 -22.98
CA ASN A 696 -10.95 41.78 -24.33
C ASN A 696 -9.99 41.09 -25.32
N LYS A 697 -9.67 39.81 -25.13
CA LYS A 697 -9.07 38.97 -26.17
C LYS A 697 -9.57 37.53 -26.02
N GLY A 698 -10.49 37.12 -26.92
CA GLY A 698 -11.04 35.77 -27.02
C GLY A 698 -12.54 35.79 -26.88
#